data_AF-A0A812NA72-F1
#
_entry.id   AF-A0A812NA72-F1
#
_cell.length_a   1.000
_cell.length_b   1.000
_cell.length_c   1.000
_cell.angle_alpha   90.00
_cell.angle_beta   90.00
_cell.angle_gamma   90.00
#
_symmetry.space_group_name_H-M   'P 1'
#
loop_
_entity.id
_entity.type
_entity.pdbx_description
1 polymer ?
#
loop_
_entity_poly.entity_id
_entity_poly.type
_entity_poly.pdbx_seq_one_letter_code
_entity_poly.pdbx_strand_id
1 'polypeptide(L)'
;MAEKSSAPSSLGGSRSSSWSSLPPPSSAAFGEEAAVQLLERCGWDATKVRSRCLQGLWSGLGNVYEVECELNGHPAGAIVKLIDWREASGPWLHRELKTYEVEALFYETYAQRLRALGACCPELLLLDRSDRALTLAISRLRGEAVRKLSPAATDQALQWLARLHAEFWGVRAEAAVAAGLHEVGCFWSLDNCRDQLSNLPQDGFGQRLLLAADAVDERLKLEPQSICHGDCKDHNMCLHDGIIGMFDFQWTGKACIGKDIAYCLICASGQLSSADEASYLATYHRALSEQLSMRQEPAPTLEQVAACYRLALLDLARWMAGCPYGWWGHGRVLKHAAKEVLRTLDGGEETEACPKGKVRMIYSGGKSNQNGMSNGPEDESGASAPVHTYHAIKNTDLASSKKYQEAAKKALCEVPPIRLKCEGGKMPKCYDADWKPPPEPPKPKFRFCSFLNPTPPKPTRPPVVTFQIAKQSVGGVCKKDEPPPGAGVDEAGPHKIRRKSGRGDSGKPPVEEALRVQGVLNFPRYFGRLQQLTVALIQGTAMGAGSLAGIGLVCACDYVISVKSAFFTMSETKLGAVPATALPYITRRCTFIKNVYQLVLAGANLSSEIAEEYGFVDKVVDEIKDLETECQAVCDRMTLCAPGAVAATKDVVMNTVGVPPSSFMMNYVAGIVADIRAGPECKAGMQAVVNKTRPKWADTPIAP
;
A
#
# COMPACT_ATOMS: atom_id res chain seq x y z
N MET A 1 25.81 30.04 -14.63
CA MET A 1 26.89 30.35 -15.60
C MET A 1 26.92 29.24 -16.63
N ALA A 2 26.72 29.57 -17.90
CA ALA A 2 26.95 28.69 -19.03
C ALA A 2 27.59 29.57 -20.10
N GLU A 3 28.80 29.23 -20.54
CA GLU A 3 29.45 29.99 -21.61
C GLU A 3 28.79 29.65 -22.95
N LYS A 4 28.57 30.69 -23.76
CA LYS A 4 27.99 30.55 -25.10
C LYS A 4 29.03 29.93 -26.02
N SER A 5 28.80 28.72 -26.52
CA SER A 5 29.36 28.27 -27.79
C SER A 5 28.28 28.32 -28.87
N SER A 6 28.67 28.73 -30.07
CA SER A 6 27.75 29.02 -31.18
C SER A 6 27.40 27.75 -31.96
N ALA A 7 26.10 27.49 -32.12
CA ALA A 7 25.61 26.43 -33.01
C ALA A 7 25.82 26.79 -34.50
N PRO A 8 26.29 25.86 -35.36
CA PRO A 8 26.17 25.97 -36.80
C PRO A 8 24.78 25.54 -37.28
N SER A 9 24.31 26.18 -38.35
CA SER A 9 22.98 26.01 -38.92
C SER A 9 22.82 24.78 -39.82
N SER A 10 21.68 24.09 -39.69
CA SER A 10 20.91 23.41 -40.74
C SER A 10 21.65 22.77 -41.93
N LEU A 11 21.67 21.43 -41.97
CA LEU A 11 21.64 20.68 -43.23
C LEU A 11 20.61 19.56 -43.12
N GLY A 12 19.46 19.74 -43.77
CA GLY A 12 18.49 18.67 -43.97
C GLY A 12 18.99 17.71 -45.04
N GLY A 13 19.07 16.42 -44.71
CA GLY A 13 19.57 15.39 -45.61
C GLY A 13 18.98 14.03 -45.30
N SER A 14 17.88 13.69 -45.98
CA SER A 14 17.31 12.34 -45.96
C SER A 14 18.34 11.32 -46.43
N ARG A 15 18.84 10.49 -45.52
CA ARG A 15 19.59 9.26 -45.85
C ARG A 15 19.03 8.08 -45.08
N SER A 16 18.11 7.37 -45.73
CA SER A 16 17.85 5.98 -45.42
C SER A 16 19.11 5.15 -45.74
N SER A 17 19.77 4.65 -44.70
CA SER A 17 20.77 3.60 -44.82
C SER A 17 20.56 2.58 -43.71
N SER A 18 20.87 1.32 -43.98
CA SER A 18 20.63 0.18 -43.09
C SER A 18 21.43 0.29 -41.79
N TRP A 19 20.76 0.54 -40.67
CA TRP A 19 21.34 0.56 -39.32
C TRP A 19 20.73 -0.57 -38.46
N SER A 20 21.15 -1.80 -38.75
CA SER A 20 20.70 -3.02 -38.07
C SER A 20 21.85 -3.75 -37.34
N SER A 21 22.92 -3.02 -37.01
CA SER A 21 24.23 -3.59 -36.65
C SER A 21 24.84 -3.10 -35.33
N LEU A 22 24.09 -2.38 -34.48
CA LEU A 22 24.34 -2.50 -33.05
C LEU A 22 23.80 -3.88 -32.63
N PRO A 23 24.62 -4.75 -32.02
CA PRO A 23 24.16 -6.07 -31.62
C PRO A 23 22.94 -5.94 -30.69
N PRO A 24 21.97 -6.87 -30.75
CA PRO A 24 20.96 -6.95 -29.70
C PRO A 24 21.67 -7.05 -28.33
N PRO A 25 21.11 -6.43 -27.27
CA PRO A 25 21.65 -6.53 -25.91
C PRO A 25 21.34 -7.90 -25.28
N SER A 26 21.57 -8.97 -26.04
CA SER A 26 21.72 -10.33 -25.54
C SER A 26 23.15 -10.47 -24.97
N SER A 27 23.28 -10.36 -23.64
CA SER A 27 24.48 -10.68 -22.85
C SER A 27 25.78 -9.88 -23.05
N ALA A 28 25.97 -9.15 -24.15
CA ALA A 28 27.13 -8.25 -24.30
C ALA A 28 26.95 -6.98 -23.46
N ALA A 29 27.81 -6.76 -22.47
CA ALA A 29 27.79 -5.54 -21.68
C ALA A 29 28.14 -4.32 -22.55
N PHE A 30 27.38 -3.22 -22.40
CA PHE A 30 27.74 -1.91 -22.95
C PHE A 30 29.05 -1.45 -22.31
N GLY A 31 30.15 -1.60 -23.07
CA GLY A 31 31.51 -1.31 -22.66
C GLY A 31 32.04 0.00 -23.23
N GLU A 32 33.30 0.31 -22.91
CA GLU A 32 33.92 1.61 -23.17
C GLU A 32 33.95 1.99 -24.66
N GLU A 33 34.18 1.03 -25.56
CA GLU A 33 34.15 1.26 -27.01
C GLU A 33 32.75 1.67 -27.52
N ALA A 34 31.69 0.99 -27.05
CA ALA A 34 30.31 1.35 -27.38
C ALA A 34 29.91 2.70 -26.75
N ALA A 35 30.49 3.04 -25.59
CA ALA A 35 30.31 4.35 -24.98
C ALA A 35 31.00 5.46 -25.77
N VAL A 36 32.23 5.25 -26.27
CA VAL A 36 32.92 6.21 -27.18
C VAL A 36 32.06 6.47 -28.42
N GLN A 37 31.63 5.42 -29.13
CA GLN A 37 30.79 5.56 -30.32
C GLN A 37 29.46 6.29 -30.04
N LEU A 38 28.86 6.07 -28.86
CA LEU A 38 27.65 6.79 -28.45
C LEU A 38 27.95 8.27 -28.18
N LEU A 39 29.06 8.60 -27.52
CA LEU A 39 29.45 9.99 -27.26
C LEU A 39 29.81 10.74 -28.56
N GLU A 40 30.49 10.10 -29.51
CA GLU A 40 30.72 10.66 -30.84
C GLU A 40 29.40 11.04 -31.54
N ARG A 41 28.35 10.20 -31.40
CA ARG A 41 27.00 10.49 -31.90
C ARG A 41 26.30 11.64 -31.16
N CYS A 42 26.65 11.89 -29.89
CA CYS A 42 26.24 13.09 -29.15
C CYS A 42 27.00 14.36 -29.61
N GLY A 43 27.94 14.25 -30.55
CA GLY A 43 28.85 15.33 -30.93
C GLY A 43 29.94 15.61 -29.88
N TRP A 44 30.24 14.65 -29.01
CA TRP A 44 31.23 14.78 -27.94
C TRP A 44 32.55 14.13 -28.35
N ASP A 45 33.58 14.96 -28.55
CA ASP A 45 34.98 14.50 -28.64
C ASP A 45 35.49 14.17 -27.23
N ALA A 46 35.24 12.93 -26.81
CA ALA A 46 35.35 12.50 -25.42
C ALA A 46 36.58 11.62 -25.19
N THR A 47 37.38 11.97 -24.18
CA THR A 47 38.57 11.21 -23.78
C THR A 47 38.37 10.56 -22.41
N LYS A 48 39.22 9.58 -22.05
CA LYS A 48 39.16 8.80 -20.79
C LYS A 48 37.75 8.25 -20.48
N VAL A 49 37.05 7.77 -21.51
CA VAL A 49 35.69 7.26 -21.41
C VAL A 49 35.66 5.98 -20.56
N ARG A 50 34.78 5.93 -19.55
CA ARG A 50 34.51 4.75 -18.73
C ARG A 50 33.01 4.52 -18.62
N SER A 51 32.56 3.28 -18.79
CA SER A 51 31.14 2.90 -18.72
C SER A 51 30.86 1.93 -17.57
N ARG A 52 29.80 2.19 -16.81
CA ARG A 52 29.36 1.34 -15.69
C ARG A 52 27.87 1.07 -15.76
N CYS A 53 27.44 -0.19 -15.65
CA CYS A 53 26.03 -0.51 -15.43
C CYS A 53 25.60 -0.08 -14.03
N LEU A 54 24.53 0.71 -13.93
CA LEU A 54 23.92 1.12 -12.66
C LEU A 54 22.85 0.12 -12.21
N GLN A 55 21.91 -0.23 -13.09
CA GLN A 55 20.80 -1.14 -12.80
C GLN A 55 20.16 -1.71 -14.08
N GLY A 56 19.51 -2.86 -13.96
CA GLY A 56 18.59 -3.37 -14.97
C GLY A 56 17.26 -2.61 -14.99
N LEU A 57 16.59 -2.64 -16.13
CA LEU A 57 15.25 -2.07 -16.33
C LEU A 57 14.14 -3.05 -15.95
N TRP A 58 12.92 -2.54 -15.77
CA TRP A 58 11.74 -3.34 -15.44
C TRP A 58 11.47 -4.40 -16.52
N SER A 59 10.94 -5.56 -16.11
CA SER A 59 10.69 -6.74 -16.97
C SER A 59 11.87 -7.19 -17.85
N GLY A 60 13.11 -6.84 -17.49
CA GLY A 60 14.30 -7.18 -18.27
C GLY A 60 14.47 -6.37 -19.56
N LEU A 61 13.81 -5.21 -19.67
CA LEU A 61 13.80 -4.33 -20.85
C LEU A 61 15.14 -3.67 -21.22
N GLY A 62 16.26 -4.11 -20.66
CA GLY A 62 17.59 -3.52 -20.86
C GLY A 62 18.18 -2.98 -19.56
N ASN A 63 19.02 -1.94 -19.66
CA ASN A 63 19.82 -1.45 -18.53
C ASN A 63 20.03 0.07 -18.55
N VAL A 64 20.33 0.65 -17.39
CA VAL A 64 20.84 2.02 -17.22
C VAL A 64 22.35 1.96 -17.02
N TYR A 65 23.08 2.74 -17.81
CA TYR A 65 24.52 2.92 -17.71
C TYR A 65 24.87 4.35 -17.34
N GLU A 66 25.97 4.46 -16.61
CA GLU A 66 26.70 5.70 -16.37
C GLU A 66 27.94 5.72 -17.25
N VAL A 67 28.16 6.83 -17.93
CA VAL A 67 29.37 7.08 -18.72
C VAL A 67 30.09 8.29 -18.15
N GLU A 68 31.31 8.09 -17.66
CA GLU A 68 32.23 9.16 -17.27
C GLU A 68 33.20 9.46 -18.42
N CYS A 69 33.54 10.72 -18.66
CA CYS A 69 34.53 11.11 -19.68
C CYS A 69 35.14 12.49 -19.37
N GLU A 70 36.13 12.88 -20.16
CA GLU A 70 36.65 14.25 -20.22
C GLU A 70 36.35 14.88 -21.59
N LEU A 71 35.72 16.06 -21.57
CA LEU A 71 35.51 16.93 -22.73
C LEU A 71 36.42 18.14 -22.61
N ASN A 72 37.28 18.39 -23.60
CA ASN A 72 38.26 19.49 -23.57
C ASN A 72 39.10 19.52 -22.26
N GLY A 73 39.43 18.34 -21.71
CA GLY A 73 40.17 18.19 -20.45
C GLY A 73 39.36 18.43 -19.16
N HIS A 74 38.04 18.62 -19.25
CA HIS A 74 37.16 18.81 -18.10
C HIS A 74 36.23 17.61 -17.86
N PRO A 75 36.01 17.19 -16.60
CA PRO A 75 35.08 16.10 -16.28
C PRO A 75 33.65 16.34 -16.76
N ALA A 76 33.12 15.36 -17.47
CA ALA A 76 31.76 15.29 -17.99
C ALA A 76 31.20 13.86 -17.83
N GLY A 77 29.92 13.70 -18.16
CA GLY A 77 29.32 12.37 -18.16
C GLY A 77 27.88 12.35 -18.65
N ALA A 78 27.42 11.15 -18.97
CA ALA A 78 26.08 10.86 -19.46
C ALA A 78 25.44 9.72 -18.66
N ILE A 79 24.13 9.76 -18.53
CA ILE A 79 23.31 8.60 -18.14
C ILE A 79 22.66 8.08 -19.42
N VAL A 80 22.85 6.79 -19.71
CA VAL A 80 22.37 6.13 -20.92
C VAL A 80 21.39 5.03 -20.53
N LYS A 81 20.11 5.19 -20.87
CA LYS A 81 19.13 4.12 -20.80
C LYS A 81 19.12 3.41 -22.15
N LEU A 82 19.47 2.12 -22.16
CA LEU A 82 19.32 1.23 -23.32
C LEU A 82 18.09 0.38 -23.08
N ILE A 83 17.02 0.64 -23.84
CA ILE A 83 15.75 -0.09 -23.78
C ILE A 83 15.62 -0.98 -25.01
N ASP A 84 15.34 -2.26 -24.82
CA ASP A 84 15.17 -3.23 -25.89
C ASP A 84 14.05 -4.23 -25.55
N TRP A 85 13.15 -4.45 -26.51
CA TRP A 85 12.02 -5.37 -26.35
C TRP A 85 11.96 -6.43 -27.45
N ARG A 86 13.09 -6.76 -28.09
CA ARG A 86 13.19 -7.85 -29.08
C ARG A 86 12.78 -9.21 -28.51
N GLU A 87 13.08 -9.46 -27.24
CA GLU A 87 12.80 -10.74 -26.54
C GLU A 87 11.89 -10.56 -25.30
N ALA A 88 11.46 -9.33 -25.00
CA ALA A 88 10.65 -9.05 -23.82
C ALA A 88 9.21 -9.58 -23.99
N SER A 89 8.70 -10.24 -22.95
CA SER A 89 7.30 -10.67 -22.88
C SER A 89 6.79 -10.60 -21.45
N GLY A 90 5.55 -10.16 -21.27
CA GLY A 90 4.95 -10.01 -19.94
C GLY A 90 3.63 -9.24 -19.98
N PRO A 91 2.76 -9.41 -18.96
CA PRO A 91 1.43 -8.78 -18.93
C PRO A 91 1.47 -7.25 -18.82
N TRP A 92 2.60 -6.68 -18.39
CA TRP A 92 2.78 -5.23 -18.19
C TRP A 92 3.63 -4.54 -19.27
N LEU A 93 4.18 -5.30 -20.22
CA LEU A 93 5.18 -4.84 -21.19
C LEU A 93 4.78 -3.55 -21.91
N HIS A 94 3.56 -3.46 -22.43
CA HIS A 94 3.08 -2.27 -23.15
C HIS A 94 3.04 -1.02 -22.24
N ARG A 95 2.66 -1.20 -20.97
CA ARG A 95 2.62 -0.13 -19.97
C ARG A 95 4.02 0.35 -19.59
N GLU A 96 4.96 -0.57 -19.46
CA GLU A 96 6.36 -0.27 -19.15
C GLU A 96 7.06 0.42 -20.32
N LEU A 97 6.89 -0.07 -21.55
CA LEU A 97 7.41 0.62 -22.75
C LEU A 97 6.89 2.05 -22.88
N LYS A 98 5.61 2.28 -22.54
CA LYS A 98 5.02 3.62 -22.55
C LYS A 98 5.70 4.60 -21.57
N THR A 99 6.25 4.14 -20.44
CA THR A 99 6.95 5.06 -19.51
C THR A 99 8.29 5.54 -20.06
N TYR A 100 9.03 4.67 -20.76
CA TYR A 100 10.29 5.05 -21.43
C TYR A 100 10.05 6.00 -22.62
N GLU A 101 9.00 5.79 -23.42
CA GLU A 101 8.63 6.74 -24.49
C GLU A 101 8.17 8.10 -23.95
N VAL A 102 7.44 8.13 -22.82
CA VAL A 102 7.07 9.38 -22.14
C VAL A 102 8.30 10.12 -21.62
N GLU A 103 9.26 9.42 -21.03
CA GLU A 103 10.52 10.02 -20.58
C GLU A 103 11.35 10.57 -21.74
N ALA A 104 11.47 9.80 -22.83
CA ALA A 104 12.17 10.24 -24.05
C ALA A 104 11.53 11.51 -24.64
N LEU A 105 10.20 11.52 -24.80
CA LEU A 105 9.44 12.69 -25.25
C LEU A 105 9.64 13.91 -24.33
N PHE A 106 9.72 13.69 -23.02
CA PHE A 106 9.93 14.76 -22.05
C PHE A 106 11.30 15.44 -22.22
N TYR A 107 12.36 14.64 -22.37
CA TYR A 107 13.71 15.17 -22.63
C TYR A 107 13.82 15.84 -24.00
N GLU A 108 13.19 15.28 -25.02
CA GLU A 108 13.14 15.79 -26.40
C GLU A 108 12.41 17.13 -26.52
N THR A 109 11.29 17.31 -25.82
CA THR A 109 10.37 18.45 -26.06
C THR A 109 10.36 19.50 -24.95
N TYR A 110 10.55 19.10 -23.69
CA TYR A 110 10.20 19.91 -22.52
C TYR A 110 11.36 20.21 -21.57
N ALA A 111 12.35 19.33 -21.45
CA ALA A 111 13.48 19.54 -20.53
C ALA A 111 14.23 20.86 -20.79
N GLN A 112 14.43 21.25 -22.06
CA GLN A 112 15.05 22.54 -22.38
C GLN A 112 14.22 23.75 -21.92
N ARG A 113 12.88 23.67 -22.00
CA ARG A 113 11.96 24.73 -21.54
C ARG A 113 12.02 24.87 -20.03
N LEU A 114 12.03 23.73 -19.33
CA LEU A 114 12.13 23.67 -17.88
C LEU A 114 13.48 24.21 -17.38
N ARG A 115 14.58 23.89 -18.06
CA ARG A 115 15.92 24.48 -17.83
C ARG A 115 15.93 26.00 -18.06
N ALA A 116 15.21 26.50 -19.07
CA ALA A 116 15.07 27.95 -19.32
C ALA A 116 14.32 28.69 -18.19
N LEU A 117 13.48 28.00 -17.40
CA LEU A 117 12.86 28.52 -16.17
C LEU A 117 13.76 28.41 -14.92
N GLY A 118 15.00 27.94 -15.08
CA GLY A 118 15.96 27.76 -13.99
C GLY A 118 15.73 26.50 -13.14
N ALA A 119 14.93 25.54 -13.59
CA ALA A 119 14.82 24.23 -12.97
C ALA A 119 15.95 23.31 -13.48
N CYS A 120 16.76 22.77 -12.57
CA CYS A 120 17.86 21.88 -12.92
C CYS A 120 17.34 20.47 -13.26
N CYS A 121 17.51 20.02 -14.49
CA CYS A 121 17.23 18.65 -14.93
C CYS A 121 18.18 18.28 -16.08
N PRO A 122 18.38 16.99 -16.40
CA PRO A 122 19.28 16.59 -17.47
C PRO A 122 18.94 17.22 -18.83
N GLU A 123 19.96 17.50 -19.63
CA GLU A 123 19.87 17.81 -21.05
C GLU A 123 19.80 16.52 -21.87
N LEU A 124 19.05 16.52 -22.98
CA LEU A 124 19.11 15.43 -23.95
C LEU A 124 20.44 15.52 -24.74
N LEU A 125 21.16 14.41 -24.85
CA LEU A 125 22.39 14.30 -25.64
C LEU A 125 22.17 13.51 -26.93
N LEU A 126 21.49 12.36 -26.82
CA LEU A 126 21.12 11.52 -27.94
C LEU A 126 19.79 10.83 -27.65
N LEU A 127 18.95 10.78 -28.67
CA LEU A 127 17.72 10.00 -28.68
C LEU A 127 17.69 9.19 -29.98
N ASP A 128 17.68 7.87 -29.85
CA ASP A 128 17.62 6.94 -30.98
C ASP A 128 16.39 6.04 -30.82
N ARG A 129 15.61 5.90 -31.88
CA ARG A 129 14.34 5.15 -31.89
C ARG A 129 14.30 4.17 -33.05
N SER A 130 13.88 2.95 -32.75
CA SER A 130 13.59 1.90 -33.72
C SER A 130 12.36 1.12 -33.30
N ASP A 131 11.79 0.31 -34.19
CA ASP A 131 10.60 -0.51 -33.92
C ASP A 131 10.72 -1.47 -32.71
N ARG A 132 11.95 -1.73 -32.23
CA ARG A 132 12.25 -2.72 -31.18
C ARG A 132 13.21 -2.28 -30.08
N ALA A 133 13.73 -1.06 -30.15
CA ALA A 133 14.69 -0.51 -29.18
C ALA A 133 14.67 1.02 -29.16
N LEU A 134 14.95 1.58 -27.98
CA LEU A 134 15.01 3.00 -27.67
C LEU A 134 16.31 3.27 -26.88
N THR A 135 17.15 4.18 -27.37
CA THR A 135 18.34 4.65 -26.64
C THR A 135 18.11 6.10 -26.22
N LEU A 136 18.17 6.36 -24.92
CA LEU A 136 18.05 7.69 -24.33
C LEU A 136 19.34 8.00 -23.58
N ALA A 137 20.15 8.92 -24.11
CA ALA A 137 21.33 9.45 -23.44
C ALA A 137 21.10 10.90 -23.01
N ILE A 138 21.30 11.17 -21.71
CA ILE A 138 21.07 12.46 -21.08
C ILE A 138 22.30 12.89 -20.27
N SER A 139 22.50 14.19 -20.08
CA SER A 139 23.64 14.72 -19.31
C SER A 139 23.60 14.24 -17.86
N ARG A 140 24.69 13.67 -17.33
CA ARG A 140 24.79 13.41 -15.89
C ARG A 140 24.81 14.75 -15.14
N LEU A 141 23.87 14.94 -14.21
CA LEU A 141 23.87 16.13 -13.35
C LEU A 141 25.06 16.11 -12.39
N ARG A 142 25.57 17.30 -12.06
CA ARG A 142 26.51 17.49 -10.97
C ARG A 142 25.73 17.52 -9.65
N GLY A 143 26.18 16.74 -8.67
CA GLY A 143 25.58 16.68 -7.34
C GLY A 143 25.65 15.30 -6.71
N GLU A 144 25.40 15.25 -5.40
CA GLU A 144 25.31 14.00 -4.65
C GLU A 144 23.87 13.50 -4.62
N ALA A 145 23.70 12.17 -4.53
CA ALA A 145 22.39 11.55 -4.40
C ALA A 145 21.75 11.90 -3.05
N VAL A 146 20.49 12.34 -3.07
CA VAL A 146 19.76 12.72 -1.85
C VAL A 146 19.25 11.48 -1.13
N ARG A 147 19.47 11.40 0.20
CA ARG A 147 18.78 10.44 1.08
C ARG A 147 17.62 11.08 1.85
N LYS A 148 17.83 12.32 2.32
CA LYS A 148 16.81 13.18 2.91
C LYS A 148 17.20 14.63 2.68
N LEU A 149 16.22 15.46 2.33
CA LEU A 149 16.38 16.89 2.16
C LEU A 149 16.42 17.60 3.51
N SER A 150 17.33 18.55 3.68
CA SER A 150 17.21 19.58 4.72
C SER A 150 15.97 20.46 4.47
N PRO A 151 15.50 21.25 5.44
CA PRO A 151 14.37 22.16 5.21
C PRO A 151 14.58 23.10 4.01
N ALA A 152 15.77 23.73 3.91
CA ALA A 152 16.12 24.59 2.78
C ALA A 152 16.18 23.84 1.44
N ALA A 153 16.67 22.59 1.43
CA ALA A 153 16.65 21.76 0.22
C ALA A 153 15.22 21.28 -0.14
N THR A 154 14.34 21.15 0.86
CA THR A 154 12.91 20.85 0.65
C THR A 154 12.19 22.04 0.03
N ASP A 155 12.45 23.27 0.50
CA ASP A 155 11.96 24.49 -0.15
C ASP A 155 12.43 24.59 -1.61
N GLN A 156 13.69 24.22 -1.91
CA GLN A 156 14.22 24.21 -3.27
C GLN A 156 13.55 23.16 -4.17
N ALA A 157 13.30 21.95 -3.65
CA ALA A 157 12.57 20.91 -4.37
C ALA A 157 11.12 21.34 -4.69
N LEU A 158 10.46 22.03 -3.75
CA LEU A 158 9.11 22.57 -3.96
C LEU A 158 9.08 23.73 -4.96
N GLN A 159 10.09 24.61 -4.94
CA GLN A 159 10.26 25.65 -5.97
C GLN A 159 10.55 25.04 -7.35
N TRP A 160 11.29 23.92 -7.42
CA TRP A 160 11.51 23.17 -8.65
C TRP A 160 10.17 22.63 -9.19
N LEU A 161 9.36 21.99 -8.34
CA LEU A 161 8.03 21.51 -8.70
C LEU A 161 7.09 22.65 -9.14
N ALA A 162 7.15 23.81 -8.49
CA ALA A 162 6.37 24.97 -8.88
C ALA A 162 6.72 25.48 -10.30
N ARG A 163 7.99 25.42 -10.71
CA ARG A 163 8.41 25.74 -12.10
C ARG A 163 7.85 24.73 -13.11
N LEU A 164 7.93 23.43 -12.79
CA LEU A 164 7.33 22.37 -13.62
C LEU A 164 5.82 22.60 -13.77
N HIS A 165 5.09 22.72 -12.66
CA HIS A 165 3.64 22.91 -12.67
C HIS A 165 3.23 24.21 -13.36
N ALA A 166 4.01 25.29 -13.27
CA ALA A 166 3.78 26.52 -14.03
C ALA A 166 3.97 26.33 -15.54
N GLU A 167 5.01 25.60 -15.98
CA GLU A 167 5.27 25.37 -17.42
C GLU A 167 4.10 24.66 -18.11
N PHE A 168 3.41 23.76 -17.41
CA PHE A 168 2.27 23.03 -17.95
C PHE A 168 0.91 23.52 -17.48
N TRP A 169 0.81 24.72 -16.91
CA TRP A 169 -0.45 25.23 -16.37
C TRP A 169 -1.56 25.37 -17.44
N GLY A 170 -2.80 25.08 -17.04
CA GLY A 170 -3.98 25.21 -17.88
C GLY A 170 -3.92 24.34 -19.15
N VAL A 171 -4.18 24.96 -20.31
CA VAL A 171 -4.25 24.26 -21.61
C VAL A 171 -2.91 23.61 -22.03
N ARG A 172 -1.78 24.02 -21.43
CA ARG A 172 -0.46 23.43 -21.73
C ARG A 172 -0.35 21.98 -21.25
N ALA A 173 -1.04 21.59 -20.18
CA ALA A 173 -1.12 20.20 -19.75
C ALA A 173 -1.83 19.32 -20.80
N GLU A 174 -2.99 19.77 -21.30
CA GLU A 174 -3.75 19.03 -22.31
C GLU A 174 -2.97 18.91 -23.63
N ALA A 175 -2.28 19.97 -24.04
CA ALA A 175 -1.39 19.93 -25.21
C ALA A 175 -0.23 18.93 -25.03
N ALA A 176 0.32 18.81 -23.82
CA ALA A 176 1.42 17.87 -23.54
C ALA A 176 0.95 16.41 -23.43
N VAL A 177 -0.26 16.16 -22.93
CA VAL A 177 -0.92 14.84 -23.01
C VAL A 177 -1.19 14.47 -24.47
N ALA A 178 -1.75 15.39 -25.27
CA ALA A 178 -2.00 15.16 -26.70
C ALA A 178 -0.71 14.92 -27.51
N ALA A 179 0.41 15.51 -27.09
CA ALA A 179 1.73 15.25 -27.67
C ALA A 179 2.33 13.88 -27.24
N GLY A 180 1.79 13.25 -26.20
CA GLY A 180 2.13 11.88 -25.82
C GLY A 180 2.55 11.65 -24.37
N LEU A 181 2.55 12.65 -23.48
CA LEU A 181 2.72 12.42 -22.03
C LEU A 181 1.55 11.61 -21.46
N HIS A 182 1.67 11.07 -20.24
CA HIS A 182 0.58 10.27 -19.65
C HIS A 182 -0.66 11.14 -19.39
N GLU A 183 -1.84 10.64 -19.82
CA GLU A 183 -3.14 11.24 -19.52
C GLU A 183 -3.45 11.23 -18.01
N VAL A 184 -3.00 10.18 -17.32
CA VAL A 184 -2.99 10.09 -15.85
C VAL A 184 -1.55 9.97 -15.37
N GLY A 185 -0.97 11.10 -14.95
CA GLY A 185 0.34 11.18 -14.32
C GLY A 185 0.35 10.56 -12.92
N CYS A 186 1.57 10.48 -12.36
CA CYS A 186 1.89 9.83 -11.08
C CYS A 186 1.62 8.32 -11.08
N PHE A 187 2.67 7.52 -10.91
CA PHE A 187 2.58 6.05 -11.00
C PHE A 187 1.64 5.42 -9.97
N TRP A 188 1.47 6.09 -8.84
CA TRP A 188 0.63 5.66 -7.72
C TRP A 188 -0.83 6.15 -7.78
N SER A 189 -1.21 6.94 -8.80
CA SER A 189 -2.59 7.35 -9.05
C SER A 189 -3.55 6.16 -9.10
N LEU A 190 -4.81 6.35 -8.73
CA LEU A 190 -5.76 5.24 -8.61
C LEU A 190 -5.90 4.47 -9.92
N ASP A 191 -6.10 5.15 -11.05
CA ASP A 191 -6.24 4.50 -12.37
C ASP A 191 -4.99 3.69 -12.76
N ASN A 192 -3.80 4.10 -12.31
CA ASN A 192 -2.54 3.39 -12.49
C ASN A 192 -2.36 2.20 -11.50
N CYS A 193 -3.16 2.11 -10.44
CA CYS A 193 -3.03 1.10 -9.38
C CYS A 193 -4.39 0.51 -8.92
N ARG A 194 -5.37 0.38 -9.83
CA ARG A 194 -6.70 -0.18 -9.49
C ARG A 194 -6.62 -1.63 -9.03
N ASP A 195 -5.68 -2.40 -9.56
CA ASP A 195 -5.34 -3.76 -9.14
C ASP A 195 -4.93 -3.83 -7.65
N GLN A 196 -4.29 -2.78 -7.13
CA GLN A 196 -3.83 -2.74 -5.74
C GLN A 196 -4.96 -2.50 -4.73
N LEU A 197 -6.17 -2.14 -5.17
CA LEU A 197 -7.33 -2.02 -4.29
C LEU A 197 -7.70 -3.35 -3.62
N SER A 198 -7.50 -4.49 -4.29
CA SER A 198 -7.77 -5.81 -3.69
C SER A 198 -6.76 -6.19 -2.59
N ASN A 199 -5.64 -5.48 -2.49
CA ASN A 199 -4.63 -5.70 -1.44
C ASN A 199 -4.95 -4.91 -0.16
N LEU A 200 -5.84 -3.91 -0.22
CA LEU A 200 -6.22 -3.13 0.94
C LEU A 200 -6.88 -4.02 2.02
N PRO A 201 -6.59 -3.81 3.31
CA PRO A 201 -7.33 -4.43 4.39
C PRO A 201 -8.82 -4.10 4.25
N GLN A 202 -9.69 -5.10 4.33
CA GLN A 202 -11.14 -4.94 4.12
C GLN A 202 -11.86 -4.50 5.41
N ASP A 203 -11.09 -4.07 6.41
CA ASP A 203 -11.53 -3.67 7.74
C ASP A 203 -10.95 -2.30 8.15
N GLY A 204 -11.65 -1.61 9.06
CA GLY A 204 -11.19 -0.40 9.73
C GLY A 204 -10.66 0.70 8.80
N PHE A 205 -9.40 1.09 8.99
CA PHE A 205 -8.74 2.13 8.21
C PHE A 205 -8.55 1.74 6.74
N GLY A 206 -8.21 0.48 6.44
CA GLY A 206 -8.06 0.00 5.06
C GLY A 206 -9.38 0.03 4.30
N GLN A 207 -10.47 -0.34 4.97
CA GLN A 207 -11.81 -0.29 4.38
C GLN A 207 -12.25 1.14 4.10
N ARG A 208 -11.97 2.10 5.00
CA ARG A 208 -12.26 3.53 4.76
C ARG A 208 -11.45 4.08 3.59
N LEU A 209 -10.18 3.69 3.44
CA LEU A 209 -9.36 4.02 2.25
C LEU A 209 -9.96 3.45 0.95
N LEU A 210 -10.41 2.19 0.97
CA LEU A 210 -11.05 1.54 -0.18
C LEU A 210 -12.36 2.24 -0.58
N LEU A 211 -13.24 2.52 0.38
CA LEU A 211 -14.53 3.17 0.13
C LEU A 211 -14.38 4.62 -0.36
N ALA A 212 -13.33 5.32 0.09
CA ALA A 212 -13.05 6.68 -0.36
C ALA A 212 -12.31 6.73 -1.72
N ALA A 213 -11.70 5.63 -2.18
CA ALA A 213 -10.75 5.63 -3.30
C ALA A 213 -11.26 6.31 -4.57
N ASP A 214 -12.31 5.77 -5.21
CA ASP A 214 -12.87 6.34 -6.45
C ASP A 214 -13.34 7.79 -6.24
N ALA A 215 -13.92 8.10 -5.08
CA ALA A 215 -14.47 9.40 -4.76
C ALA A 215 -13.39 10.49 -4.54
N VAL A 216 -12.25 10.11 -3.98
CA VAL A 216 -11.08 10.98 -3.80
C VAL A 216 -10.36 11.20 -5.12
N ASP A 217 -10.23 10.16 -5.95
CA ASP A 217 -9.59 10.24 -7.26
C ASP A 217 -10.40 11.11 -8.25
N GLU A 218 -11.72 10.92 -8.32
CA GLU A 218 -12.62 11.80 -9.08
C GLU A 218 -12.58 13.24 -8.57
N ARG A 219 -12.46 13.48 -7.25
CA ARG A 219 -12.26 14.84 -6.74
C ARG A 219 -10.90 15.41 -7.14
N LEU A 220 -9.83 14.64 -7.05
CA LEU A 220 -8.48 15.06 -7.43
C LEU A 220 -8.39 15.44 -8.91
N LYS A 221 -9.16 14.80 -9.81
CA LYS A 221 -9.28 15.19 -11.23
C LYS A 221 -9.95 16.55 -11.45
N LEU A 222 -10.72 17.05 -10.47
CA LEU A 222 -11.40 18.36 -10.50
C LEU A 222 -10.62 19.47 -9.79
N GLU A 223 -9.56 19.14 -9.04
CA GLU A 223 -8.65 20.11 -8.42
C GLU A 223 -7.69 20.72 -9.47
N PRO A 224 -6.95 21.80 -9.18
CA PRO A 224 -5.92 22.34 -10.07
C PRO A 224 -4.96 21.28 -10.63
N GLN A 225 -5.04 21.06 -11.96
CA GLN A 225 -4.20 20.13 -12.71
C GLN A 225 -2.97 20.81 -13.30
N SER A 226 -1.88 20.07 -13.43
CA SER A 226 -0.77 20.37 -14.31
C SER A 226 -0.11 19.05 -14.76
N ILE A 227 1.03 19.11 -15.45
CA ILE A 227 1.90 17.95 -15.63
C ILE A 227 2.77 17.81 -14.38
N CYS A 228 2.56 16.72 -13.63
CA CYS A 228 3.40 16.33 -12.50
C CYS A 228 4.58 15.47 -12.97
N HIS A 229 5.71 15.53 -12.25
CA HIS A 229 6.88 14.65 -12.39
C HIS A 229 6.48 13.18 -12.17
N GLY A 230 5.59 12.93 -11.21
CA GLY A 230 4.90 11.66 -11.05
C GLY A 230 5.60 10.61 -10.17
N ASP A 231 6.91 10.75 -9.95
CA ASP A 231 7.72 9.91 -9.04
C ASP A 231 8.73 10.79 -8.28
N CYS A 232 8.24 11.92 -7.75
CA CYS A 232 9.05 12.91 -7.05
C CYS A 232 9.47 12.43 -5.65
N LYS A 233 10.60 11.69 -5.57
CA LYS A 233 11.21 11.15 -4.35
C LYS A 233 12.71 11.43 -4.29
N ASP A 234 13.30 11.27 -3.11
CA ASP A 234 14.74 11.41 -2.83
C ASP A 234 15.66 10.71 -3.85
N HIS A 235 15.34 9.48 -4.25
CA HIS A 235 16.12 8.71 -5.23
C HIS A 235 16.18 9.33 -6.63
N ASN A 236 15.24 10.21 -6.96
CA ASN A 236 15.11 10.89 -8.25
C ASN A 236 15.63 12.35 -8.19
N MET A 237 16.41 12.66 -7.14
CA MET A 237 16.97 13.98 -6.87
C MET A 237 18.48 13.95 -6.62
N CYS A 238 19.17 15.00 -7.06
CA CYS A 238 20.54 15.28 -6.66
C CYS A 238 20.66 16.70 -6.09
N LEU A 239 21.63 16.91 -5.19
CA LEU A 239 21.92 18.22 -4.60
C LEU A 239 23.36 18.63 -4.92
N HIS A 240 23.54 19.86 -5.40
CA HIS A 240 24.85 20.48 -5.61
C HIS A 240 24.75 21.96 -5.23
N ASP A 241 25.61 22.42 -4.31
CA ASP A 241 25.72 23.83 -3.89
C ASP A 241 24.38 24.51 -3.55
N GLY A 242 23.46 23.75 -2.91
CA GLY A 242 22.13 24.22 -2.53
C GLY A 242 21.08 24.21 -3.65
N ILE A 243 21.42 23.72 -4.85
CA ILE A 243 20.54 23.59 -6.02
C ILE A 243 20.08 22.13 -6.14
N ILE A 244 18.76 21.93 -6.17
CA ILE A 244 18.14 20.62 -6.45
C ILE A 244 18.01 20.41 -7.96
N GLY A 245 18.54 19.27 -8.42
CA GLY A 245 18.24 18.70 -9.72
C GLY A 245 17.28 17.52 -9.61
N MET A 246 16.37 17.36 -10.58
CA MET A 246 15.46 16.21 -10.66
C MET A 246 15.57 15.52 -12.03
N PHE A 247 15.29 14.21 -12.04
CA PHE A 247 15.42 13.31 -13.20
C PHE A 247 14.44 12.13 -13.08
N ASP A 248 14.42 11.24 -14.07
CA ASP A 248 13.53 10.07 -14.15
C ASP A 248 12.04 10.44 -14.40
N PHE A 249 11.79 11.03 -15.58
CA PHE A 249 10.47 11.57 -15.98
C PHE A 249 9.48 10.51 -16.52
N GLN A 250 9.66 9.24 -16.13
CA GLN A 250 8.92 8.09 -16.63
C GLN A 250 7.41 8.11 -16.39
N TRP A 251 6.99 8.78 -15.32
CA TRP A 251 5.59 8.88 -14.89
C TRP A 251 5.03 10.30 -15.01
N THR A 252 5.70 11.11 -15.85
CA THR A 252 5.33 12.50 -16.09
C THR A 252 4.05 12.59 -16.92
N GLY A 253 3.06 13.29 -16.40
CA GLY A 253 1.71 13.32 -16.97
C GLY A 253 0.74 14.18 -16.18
N LYS A 254 -0.49 14.31 -16.70
CA LYS A 254 -1.50 15.20 -16.13
C LYS A 254 -2.02 14.65 -14.81
N ALA A 255 -1.91 15.45 -13.75
CA ALA A 255 -2.43 15.11 -12.42
C ALA A 255 -2.68 16.37 -11.59
N CYS A 256 -3.35 16.19 -10.45
CA CYS A 256 -3.46 17.21 -9.43
C CYS A 256 -2.07 17.54 -8.86
N ILE A 257 -1.71 18.83 -8.81
CA ILE A 257 -0.42 19.31 -8.27
C ILE A 257 -0.14 18.84 -6.83
N GLY A 258 -1.19 18.52 -6.06
CA GLY A 258 -1.08 17.96 -4.72
C GLY A 258 -0.34 16.61 -4.68
N LYS A 259 -0.34 15.82 -5.77
CA LYS A 259 0.31 14.50 -5.81
C LYS A 259 1.83 14.62 -5.70
N ASP A 260 2.47 15.42 -6.53
CA ASP A 260 3.92 15.64 -6.43
C ASP A 260 4.33 16.26 -5.09
N ILE A 261 3.55 17.22 -4.57
CA ILE A 261 3.82 17.84 -3.26
C ILE A 261 3.72 16.79 -2.14
N ALA A 262 2.68 15.97 -2.13
CA ALA A 262 2.48 14.90 -1.15
C ALA A 262 3.61 13.87 -1.20
N TYR A 263 3.99 13.42 -2.39
CA TYR A 263 5.03 12.42 -2.54
C TYR A 263 6.43 12.97 -2.20
N CYS A 264 6.74 14.19 -2.64
CA CYS A 264 7.99 14.89 -2.29
C CYS A 264 8.12 15.09 -0.78
N LEU A 265 7.08 15.59 -0.11
CA LEU A 265 7.14 15.83 1.33
C LEU A 265 7.20 14.54 2.15
N ILE A 266 6.40 13.51 1.81
CA ILE A 266 6.43 12.24 2.54
C ILE A 266 7.73 11.46 2.30
N CYS A 267 8.23 11.41 1.05
CA CYS A 267 9.35 10.56 0.70
C CYS A 267 10.72 11.25 0.76
N ALA A 268 10.84 12.54 0.41
CA ALA A 268 12.14 13.21 0.30
C ALA A 268 12.53 14.09 1.50
N SER A 269 11.58 14.72 2.22
CA SER A 269 11.93 15.63 3.31
C SER A 269 12.58 14.89 4.50
N GLY A 270 13.56 15.52 5.15
CA GLY A 270 14.17 15.01 6.39
C GLY A 270 13.32 15.27 7.63
N GLN A 271 12.49 16.31 7.61
CA GLN A 271 11.61 16.72 8.70
C GLN A 271 10.22 17.08 8.15
N LEU A 272 9.17 16.62 8.82
CA LEU A 272 7.79 16.94 8.48
C LEU A 272 6.90 16.94 9.74
N SER A 273 6.66 18.13 10.29
CA SER A 273 5.60 18.41 11.26
C SER A 273 4.49 19.27 10.62
N SER A 274 3.34 19.41 11.29
CA SER A 274 2.25 20.26 10.78
C SER A 274 2.61 21.74 10.62
N ALA A 275 3.61 22.23 11.37
CA ALA A 275 4.15 23.59 11.16
C ALA A 275 5.03 23.66 9.90
N ASP A 276 5.83 22.62 9.66
CA ASP A 276 6.66 22.51 8.45
C ASP A 276 5.77 22.38 7.20
N GLU A 277 4.71 21.55 7.25
CA GLU A 277 3.73 21.41 6.16
C GLU A 277 3.13 22.76 5.74
N ALA A 278 2.68 23.58 6.69
CA ALA A 278 2.12 24.90 6.39
C ALA A 278 3.15 25.83 5.74
N SER A 279 4.40 25.81 6.22
CA SER A 279 5.50 26.59 5.65
C SER A 279 5.84 26.14 4.22
N TYR A 280 5.98 24.83 4.00
CA TYR A 280 6.29 24.25 2.69
C TYR A 280 5.20 24.51 1.65
N LEU A 281 3.92 24.40 2.02
CA LEU A 281 2.81 24.74 1.13
C LEU A 281 2.81 26.23 0.78
N ALA A 282 3.16 27.12 1.73
CA ALA A 282 3.30 28.54 1.47
C ALA A 282 4.49 28.86 0.54
N THR A 283 5.65 28.20 0.71
CA THR A 283 6.79 28.31 -0.23
C THR A 283 6.38 27.89 -1.64
N TYR A 284 5.78 26.70 -1.77
CA TYR A 284 5.32 26.18 -3.06
C TYR A 284 4.30 27.13 -3.73
N HIS A 285 3.26 27.54 -2.99
CA HIS A 285 2.20 28.42 -3.49
C HIS A 285 2.77 29.76 -3.96
N ARG A 286 3.67 30.39 -3.19
CA ARG A 286 4.34 31.63 -3.57
C ARG A 286 5.11 31.45 -4.89
N ALA A 287 5.97 30.44 -4.99
CA ALA A 287 6.77 30.18 -6.17
C ALA A 287 5.90 29.91 -7.42
N LEU A 288 4.81 29.15 -7.28
CA LEU A 288 3.85 28.92 -8.37
C LEU A 288 3.15 30.23 -8.77
N SER A 289 2.67 31.00 -7.79
CA SER A 289 1.93 32.24 -8.03
C SER A 289 2.77 33.30 -8.71
N GLU A 290 4.05 33.43 -8.36
CA GLU A 290 5.01 34.31 -9.02
C GLU A 290 5.17 33.94 -10.51
N GLN A 291 5.39 32.65 -10.82
CA GLN A 291 5.53 32.17 -12.20
C GLN A 291 4.25 32.37 -13.05
N LEU A 292 3.08 32.10 -12.47
CA LEU A 292 1.79 32.29 -13.16
C LEU A 292 1.44 33.78 -13.34
N SER A 293 1.75 34.62 -12.36
CA SER A 293 1.58 36.08 -12.44
C SER A 293 2.42 36.69 -13.57
N MET A 294 3.68 36.27 -13.72
CA MET A 294 4.55 36.67 -14.86
C MET A 294 3.96 36.28 -16.23
N ARG A 295 3.13 35.23 -16.28
CA ARG A 295 2.41 34.76 -17.47
C ARG A 295 0.98 35.30 -17.61
N GLN A 296 0.52 36.13 -16.66
CA GLN A 296 -0.86 36.64 -16.56
C GLN A 296 -1.91 35.52 -16.41
N GLU A 297 -1.53 34.41 -15.79
CA GLU A 297 -2.38 33.22 -15.58
C GLU A 297 -2.96 33.19 -14.16
N PRO A 298 -4.19 32.70 -13.97
CA PRO A 298 -4.81 32.61 -12.65
C PRO A 298 -4.09 31.55 -11.81
N ALA A 299 -3.48 31.99 -10.71
CA ALA A 299 -2.89 31.14 -9.69
C ALA A 299 -3.97 30.54 -8.76
N PRO A 300 -3.78 29.31 -8.25
CA PRO A 300 -4.65 28.73 -7.23
C PRO A 300 -4.39 29.41 -5.88
N THR A 301 -5.40 29.48 -5.01
CA THR A 301 -5.18 30.00 -3.64
C THR A 301 -4.38 29.00 -2.79
N LEU A 302 -3.72 29.48 -1.73
CA LEU A 302 -3.04 28.62 -0.76
C LEU A 302 -3.98 27.58 -0.14
N GLU A 303 -5.26 27.93 0.05
CA GLU A 303 -6.28 27.01 0.53
C GLU A 303 -6.59 25.89 -0.49
N GLN A 304 -6.69 26.22 -1.78
CA GLN A 304 -6.83 25.22 -2.85
C GLN A 304 -5.61 24.30 -2.91
N VAL A 305 -4.38 24.85 -2.81
CA VAL A 305 -3.14 24.05 -2.73
C VAL A 305 -3.15 23.11 -1.51
N ALA A 306 -3.59 23.60 -0.34
CA ALA A 306 -3.73 22.79 0.87
C ALA A 306 -4.86 21.73 0.78
N ALA A 307 -5.92 21.98 0.01
CA ALA A 307 -6.95 20.98 -0.30
C ALA A 307 -6.40 19.88 -1.23
N CYS A 308 -5.70 20.26 -2.30
CA CYS A 308 -4.99 19.35 -3.22
C CYS A 308 -4.06 18.42 -2.44
N TYR A 309 -3.19 18.99 -1.59
CA TYR A 309 -2.24 18.25 -0.77
C TYR A 309 -2.93 17.25 0.17
N ARG A 310 -3.97 17.68 0.91
CA ARG A 310 -4.68 16.80 1.85
C ARG A 310 -5.39 15.63 1.15
N LEU A 311 -6.02 15.86 0.01
CA LEU A 311 -6.61 14.79 -0.79
C LEU A 311 -5.56 13.85 -1.39
N ALA A 312 -4.43 14.40 -1.84
CA ALA A 312 -3.31 13.61 -2.36
C ALA A 312 -2.65 12.75 -1.27
N LEU A 313 -2.54 13.23 -0.03
CA LEU A 313 -2.11 12.40 1.11
C LEU A 313 -3.07 11.22 1.35
N LEU A 314 -4.38 11.41 1.18
CA LEU A 314 -5.34 10.31 1.33
C LEU A 314 -5.20 9.26 0.22
N ASP A 315 -5.03 9.71 -1.03
CA ASP A 315 -4.77 8.83 -2.19
C ASP A 315 -3.41 8.11 -2.08
N LEU A 316 -2.38 8.79 -1.56
CA LEU A 316 -1.06 8.21 -1.30
C LEU A 316 -1.11 7.19 -0.16
N ALA A 317 -1.90 7.45 0.88
CA ALA A 317 -2.12 6.52 1.99
C ALA A 317 -2.89 5.27 1.54
N ARG A 318 -3.89 5.41 0.64
CA ARG A 318 -4.54 4.29 -0.06
C ARG A 318 -3.49 3.46 -0.79
N TRP A 319 -2.65 4.10 -1.59
CA TRP A 319 -1.64 3.40 -2.38
C TRP A 319 -0.63 2.64 -1.50
N MET A 320 0.01 3.30 -0.52
CA MET A 320 0.96 2.64 0.40
C MET A 320 0.29 1.52 1.23
N ALA A 321 -1.00 1.64 1.57
CA ALA A 321 -1.73 0.58 2.27
C ALA A 321 -1.99 -0.68 1.43
N GLY A 322 -2.12 -0.55 0.10
CA GLY A 322 -2.26 -1.67 -0.84
C GLY A 322 -0.93 -2.17 -1.44
N CYS A 323 0.17 -1.45 -1.17
CA CYS A 323 1.49 -1.75 -1.69
C CYS A 323 2.17 -2.88 -0.89
N PRO A 324 2.77 -3.91 -1.53
CA PRO A 324 3.45 -5.00 -0.83
C PRO A 324 4.70 -4.54 -0.05
N TYR A 325 5.28 -3.39 -0.39
CA TYR A 325 6.41 -2.78 0.34
C TYR A 325 5.98 -2.01 1.60
N GLY A 326 4.68 -1.86 1.84
CA GLY A 326 4.13 -1.23 3.04
C GLY A 326 4.29 0.29 3.08
N TRP A 327 4.82 0.81 4.18
CA TRP A 327 4.86 2.27 4.46
C TRP A 327 6.30 2.74 4.62
N TRP A 328 6.68 3.80 3.89
CA TRP A 328 8.02 4.40 3.96
C TRP A 328 7.94 5.94 4.05
N GLY A 329 9.11 6.58 4.15
CA GLY A 329 9.18 8.02 4.40
C GLY A 329 8.50 8.40 5.71
N HIS A 330 7.78 9.53 5.73
CA HIS A 330 6.98 9.97 6.87
C HIS A 330 5.65 9.21 7.01
N GLY A 331 5.66 7.88 6.88
CA GLY A 331 4.47 7.03 6.88
C GLY A 331 3.59 7.12 8.15
N ARG A 332 4.14 7.57 9.29
CA ARG A 332 3.34 7.90 10.49
C ARG A 332 2.52 9.19 10.32
N VAL A 333 3.12 10.23 9.72
CA VAL A 333 2.44 11.50 9.41
C VAL A 333 1.36 11.27 8.36
N LEU A 334 1.69 10.54 7.27
CA LEU A 334 0.75 10.14 6.22
C LEU A 334 -0.50 9.43 6.79
N LYS A 335 -0.31 8.44 7.66
CA LYS A 335 -1.42 7.72 8.34
C LYS A 335 -2.28 8.64 9.19
N HIS A 336 -1.69 9.62 9.88
CA HIS A 336 -2.43 10.55 10.72
C HIS A 336 -3.24 11.53 9.86
N ALA A 337 -2.61 12.17 8.88
CA ALA A 337 -3.27 13.08 7.95
C ALA A 337 -4.43 12.41 7.18
N ALA A 338 -4.21 11.20 6.66
CA ALA A 338 -5.26 10.44 5.98
C ALA A 338 -6.47 10.13 6.88
N LYS A 339 -6.23 9.84 8.17
CA LYS A 339 -7.33 9.66 9.15
C LYS A 339 -8.11 10.95 9.41
N GLU A 340 -7.43 12.09 9.49
CA GLU A 340 -8.09 13.40 9.65
C GLU A 340 -8.92 13.80 8.42
N VAL A 341 -8.42 13.52 7.21
CA VAL A 341 -9.20 13.71 5.99
C VAL A 341 -10.42 12.79 5.99
N LEU A 342 -10.27 11.49 6.27
CA LEU A 342 -11.42 10.57 6.38
C LEU A 342 -12.42 11.00 7.46
N ARG A 343 -11.96 11.49 8.63
CA ARG A 343 -12.83 12.05 9.69
C ARG A 343 -13.62 13.26 9.20
N THR A 344 -13.01 14.11 8.37
CA THR A 344 -13.68 15.24 7.73
C THR A 344 -14.72 14.77 6.72
N LEU A 345 -14.36 13.79 5.87
CA LEU A 345 -15.24 13.19 4.86
C LEU A 345 -16.49 12.53 5.50
N ASP A 346 -16.32 11.86 6.64
CA ASP A 346 -17.42 11.26 7.42
C ASP A 346 -18.32 12.30 8.12
N GLY A 347 -18.14 13.60 7.84
CA GLY A 347 -18.97 14.70 8.32
C GLY A 347 -18.47 15.37 9.60
N GLY A 348 -17.29 14.99 10.09
CA GLY A 348 -16.71 15.45 11.35
C GLY A 348 -17.23 14.71 12.59
N GLU A 349 -18.21 13.81 12.44
CA GLU A 349 -18.70 12.95 13.51
C GLU A 349 -17.86 11.67 13.62
N GLU A 350 -17.57 11.24 14.85
CA GLU A 350 -16.69 10.11 15.13
C GLU A 350 -17.42 8.77 14.94
N THR A 351 -17.22 8.15 13.77
CA THR A 351 -17.80 6.84 13.45
C THR A 351 -16.89 5.69 13.88
N GLU A 352 -17.31 4.87 14.83
CA GLU A 352 -16.61 3.60 15.16
C GLU A 352 -16.80 2.51 14.08
N ALA A 353 -17.87 2.60 13.28
CA ALA A 353 -18.21 1.61 12.27
C ALA A 353 -17.98 2.14 10.85
N CYS A 354 -17.22 1.39 10.05
CA CYS A 354 -17.08 1.64 8.62
C CYS A 354 -18.42 1.33 7.89
N PRO A 355 -18.95 2.23 7.04
CA PRO A 355 -20.22 1.99 6.37
C PRO A 355 -20.15 0.79 5.42
N LYS A 356 -21.05 -0.19 5.58
CA LYS A 356 -21.20 -1.29 4.61
C LYS A 356 -22.06 -0.85 3.43
N GLY A 357 -21.47 -0.14 2.46
CA GLY A 357 -22.16 0.29 1.25
C GLY A 357 -21.26 1.05 0.28
N LYS A 358 -21.74 1.35 -0.92
CA LYS A 358 -21.07 2.30 -1.81
C LYS A 358 -21.17 3.70 -1.22
N VAL A 359 -20.06 4.43 -1.28
CA VAL A 359 -19.93 5.77 -0.74
C VAL A 359 -20.00 6.79 -1.87
N ARG A 360 -20.78 7.86 -1.68
CA ARG A 360 -20.88 8.96 -2.65
C ARG A 360 -20.63 10.30 -1.96
N MET A 361 -19.76 11.11 -2.58
CA MET A 361 -19.50 12.49 -2.17
C MET A 361 -20.71 13.37 -2.51
N ILE A 362 -21.13 14.23 -1.58
CA ILE A 362 -22.19 15.20 -1.81
C ILE A 362 -21.69 16.61 -1.51
N TYR A 363 -21.77 17.47 -2.52
CA TYR A 363 -21.49 18.90 -2.40
C TYR A 363 -22.70 19.61 -1.77
N SER A 364 -22.54 20.22 -0.60
CA SER A 364 -23.58 21.03 0.04
C SER A 364 -23.44 22.50 -0.38
N GLY A 365 -24.19 22.93 -1.39
CA GLY A 365 -24.34 24.36 -1.69
C GLY A 365 -24.97 25.09 -0.50
N GLY A 366 -24.29 26.10 0.03
CA GLY A 366 -24.78 26.87 1.18
C GLY A 366 -25.95 27.77 0.79
N LYS A 367 -27.08 27.66 1.49
CA LYS A 367 -28.04 28.76 1.59
C LYS A 367 -27.56 29.68 2.71
N SER A 368 -27.16 30.90 2.37
CA SER A 368 -26.91 31.95 3.35
C SER A 368 -28.23 32.43 3.95
N ASN A 369 -28.30 32.48 5.29
CA ASN A 369 -29.39 33.13 6.01
C ASN A 369 -29.12 34.64 6.04
N GLN A 370 -30.05 35.45 5.54
CA GLN A 370 -30.21 36.84 5.94
C GLN A 370 -31.67 37.10 6.32
N ASN A 371 -31.89 37.51 7.56
CA ASN A 371 -33.20 37.96 8.03
C ASN A 371 -33.41 39.44 7.65
N GLY A 372 -34.63 39.78 7.20
CA GLY A 372 -34.96 41.13 6.72
C GLY A 372 -36.45 41.44 6.67
N MET A 373 -37.15 41.27 7.80
CA MET A 373 -38.42 41.93 8.21
C MET A 373 -39.68 41.95 7.30
N SER A 374 -40.78 41.48 7.92
CA SER A 374 -42.16 42.00 7.91
C SER A 374 -43.00 42.04 6.61
N ASN A 375 -43.95 41.10 6.46
CA ASN A 375 -45.34 41.24 6.96
C ASN A 375 -46.18 39.97 6.65
N GLY A 376 -47.10 39.60 7.56
CA GLY A 376 -48.13 38.56 7.35
C GLY A 376 -49.46 39.15 6.80
N PRO A 377 -50.58 38.40 6.74
CA PRO A 377 -50.89 37.18 7.52
C PRO A 377 -51.25 35.93 6.67
N GLU A 378 -51.81 34.92 7.36
CA GLU A 378 -52.37 33.62 6.94
C GLU A 378 -53.41 33.72 5.78
N ASP A 379 -53.80 32.67 5.02
CA ASP A 379 -53.97 31.25 5.42
C ASP A 379 -53.99 30.20 4.25
N GLU A 380 -54.11 28.92 4.62
CA GLU A 380 -54.10 27.64 3.88
C GLU A 380 -54.48 27.50 2.37
N SER A 381 -53.71 26.69 1.63
CA SER A 381 -54.18 25.38 1.07
C SER A 381 -53.05 24.62 0.34
N GLY A 382 -53.01 23.29 0.49
CA GLY A 382 -51.81 22.49 0.16
C GLY A 382 -51.79 21.80 -1.21
N ALA A 383 -50.59 21.67 -1.78
CA ALA A 383 -50.25 20.68 -2.81
C ALA A 383 -48.78 20.27 -2.69
N SER A 384 -48.50 18.97 -2.64
CA SER A 384 -47.13 18.43 -2.51
C SER A 384 -46.38 18.45 -3.85
N ALA A 385 -45.22 19.11 -3.88
CA ALA A 385 -44.30 19.11 -5.02
C ALA A 385 -43.25 17.97 -4.90
N PRO A 386 -42.72 17.44 -6.02
CA PRO A 386 -42.21 16.06 -6.06
C PRO A 386 -40.79 15.87 -5.53
N VAL A 387 -40.56 14.69 -4.95
CA VAL A 387 -39.22 14.16 -4.66
C VAL A 387 -38.60 13.62 -5.94
N HIS A 388 -37.53 14.24 -6.43
CA HIS A 388 -36.78 13.73 -7.58
C HIS A 388 -35.83 12.60 -7.18
N THR A 389 -36.24 11.36 -7.44
CA THR A 389 -35.39 10.17 -7.39
C THR A 389 -34.68 9.97 -8.74
N TYR A 390 -33.35 9.93 -8.75
CA TYR A 390 -32.58 9.67 -9.98
C TYR A 390 -32.23 8.18 -10.11
N HIS A 391 -32.77 7.51 -11.13
CA HIS A 391 -32.32 6.19 -11.55
C HIS A 391 -30.98 6.25 -12.32
N ALA A 392 -30.25 5.14 -12.34
CA ALA A 392 -28.96 5.03 -13.02
C ALA A 392 -29.06 5.24 -14.54
N ILE A 393 -28.16 6.05 -15.08
CA ILE A 393 -27.98 6.22 -16.53
C ILE A 393 -26.97 5.17 -17.02
N LYS A 394 -27.34 4.42 -18.07
CA LYS A 394 -26.41 3.58 -18.84
C LYS A 394 -25.72 4.40 -19.94
N ASN A 395 -24.53 3.97 -20.34
CA ASN A 395 -23.75 4.56 -21.44
C ASN A 395 -24.58 4.74 -22.73
N THR A 396 -24.50 5.94 -23.32
CA THR A 396 -24.24 6.21 -24.75
C THR A 396 -24.01 7.71 -24.99
N ASP A 397 -22.90 8.03 -25.67
CA ASP A 397 -22.54 9.19 -26.50
C ASP A 397 -22.75 10.68 -26.12
N LEU A 398 -21.61 11.37 -26.24
CA LEU A 398 -21.32 12.72 -26.78
C LEU A 398 -22.02 14.01 -26.29
N ALA A 399 -21.17 14.85 -25.70
CA ALA A 399 -20.80 16.20 -26.16
C ALA A 399 -21.78 17.40 -26.11
N SER A 400 -21.18 18.54 -25.73
CA SER A 400 -21.62 19.93 -25.90
C SER A 400 -22.70 20.49 -24.96
N SER A 401 -22.26 21.30 -23.98
CA SER A 401 -22.95 22.53 -23.58
C SER A 401 -22.04 23.44 -22.73
N LYS A 402 -21.60 24.56 -23.31
CA LYS A 402 -20.81 25.59 -22.58
C LYS A 402 -21.50 26.12 -21.32
N LYS A 403 -22.84 26.12 -21.29
CA LYS A 403 -23.64 26.51 -20.11
C LYS A 403 -23.35 25.66 -18.87
N TYR A 404 -23.00 24.37 -19.04
CA TYR A 404 -22.67 23.51 -17.89
C TYR A 404 -21.29 23.86 -17.30
N GLN A 405 -20.33 24.23 -18.15
CA GLN A 405 -18.99 24.66 -17.70
C GLN A 405 -19.03 26.02 -17.00
N GLU A 406 -19.88 26.95 -17.44
CA GLU A 406 -20.07 28.26 -16.78
C GLU A 406 -20.83 28.13 -15.45
N ALA A 407 -21.87 27.29 -15.39
CA ALA A 407 -22.58 26.99 -14.15
C ALA A 407 -21.68 26.27 -13.13
N ALA A 408 -20.87 25.31 -13.57
CA ALA A 408 -19.87 24.65 -12.73
C ALA A 408 -18.83 25.65 -12.20
N LYS A 409 -18.22 26.47 -13.08
CA LYS A 409 -17.26 27.52 -12.66
C LYS A 409 -17.82 28.43 -11.56
N LYS A 410 -19.11 28.81 -11.64
CA LYS A 410 -19.74 29.70 -10.65
C LYS A 410 -20.09 29.00 -9.33
N ALA A 411 -20.21 27.67 -9.32
CA ALA A 411 -20.48 26.87 -8.11
C ALA A 411 -19.20 26.30 -7.45
N LEU A 412 -18.04 26.38 -8.10
CA LEU A 412 -16.77 25.76 -7.65
C LEU A 412 -15.87 26.69 -6.81
N CYS A 413 -16.26 27.95 -6.58
CA CYS A 413 -15.42 28.96 -5.90
C CYS A 413 -15.63 29.08 -4.39
N GLU A 414 -16.53 28.30 -3.78
CA GLU A 414 -16.76 28.28 -2.33
C GLU A 414 -16.75 26.82 -1.86
N VAL A 415 -15.84 26.47 -0.92
CA VAL A 415 -15.67 25.08 -0.46
C VAL A 415 -16.14 24.92 0.99
N PRO A 416 -17.42 24.61 1.23
CA PRO A 416 -17.90 24.12 2.52
C PRO A 416 -17.43 22.67 2.77
N PRO A 417 -17.48 22.18 4.03
CA PRO A 417 -16.95 20.88 4.40
C PRO A 417 -17.61 19.71 3.65
N ILE A 418 -16.78 18.77 3.24
CA ILE A 418 -17.16 17.58 2.47
C ILE A 418 -18.01 16.64 3.35
N ARG A 419 -19.04 16.02 2.76
CA ARG A 419 -19.80 14.94 3.40
C ARG A 419 -19.97 13.74 2.48
N LEU A 420 -19.64 12.57 2.99
CA LEU A 420 -20.01 11.28 2.43
C LEU A 420 -21.46 10.94 2.80
N LYS A 421 -22.23 10.37 1.88
CA LYS A 421 -23.42 9.58 2.23
C LYS A 421 -23.21 8.12 1.86
N CYS A 422 -23.60 7.24 2.79
CA CYS A 422 -23.79 5.82 2.53
C CYS A 422 -25.28 5.57 2.21
N GLU A 423 -25.55 4.67 1.28
CA GLU A 423 -26.92 4.23 0.98
C GLU A 423 -27.43 3.28 2.08
N GLY A 424 -28.47 3.67 2.82
CA GLY A 424 -29.35 2.72 3.53
C GLY A 424 -29.19 2.49 5.04
N GLY A 425 -28.73 3.46 5.85
CA GLY A 425 -28.66 3.28 7.32
C GLY A 425 -28.85 4.55 8.17
N LYS A 426 -29.46 4.41 9.36
CA LYS A 426 -29.46 5.44 10.41
C LYS A 426 -28.13 5.43 11.17
N MET A 427 -27.62 6.60 11.55
CA MET A 427 -26.37 6.76 12.32
C MET A 427 -26.54 6.30 13.79
N PRO A 428 -25.72 5.35 14.28
CA PRO A 428 -25.52 5.09 15.70
C PRO A 428 -24.55 6.12 16.32
N LYS A 429 -24.53 6.21 17.66
CA LYS A 429 -23.88 7.29 18.42
C LYS A 429 -22.67 6.85 19.25
N CYS A 430 -21.75 7.80 19.42
CA CYS A 430 -20.76 7.99 20.48
C CYS A 430 -19.41 7.27 20.38
N TYR A 431 -18.42 7.99 20.92
CA TYR A 431 -16.99 7.71 21.10
C TYR A 431 -16.69 7.61 22.60
N ASP A 432 -15.51 7.11 22.97
CA ASP A 432 -15.01 7.13 24.36
C ASP A 432 -13.99 8.27 24.49
N ALA A 433 -14.42 9.39 25.07
CA ALA A 433 -13.66 10.63 25.11
C ALA A 433 -12.79 10.74 26.37
N ASP A 434 -11.49 10.99 26.20
CA ASP A 434 -10.76 11.98 27.00
C ASP A 434 -9.32 12.19 26.47
N TRP A 435 -9.07 13.37 25.88
CA TRP A 435 -7.72 13.93 25.76
C TRP A 435 -7.77 15.46 25.84
N LYS A 436 -7.40 15.98 27.01
CA LYS A 436 -6.63 17.22 27.18
C LYS A 436 -5.58 16.97 28.28
N PRO A 437 -4.31 17.35 28.11
CA PRO A 437 -3.31 17.25 29.19
C PRO A 437 -3.43 18.43 30.16
N PRO A 438 -2.90 18.40 31.42
CA PRO A 438 -2.39 17.30 32.27
C PRO A 438 -3.25 17.20 33.59
N PRO A 439 -2.85 16.63 34.75
CA PRO A 439 -1.79 15.66 35.12
C PRO A 439 -2.33 14.32 35.70
N GLU A 440 -1.45 13.38 36.07
CA GLU A 440 -1.78 12.15 36.85
C GLU A 440 -2.08 12.46 38.35
N PRO A 441 -2.56 11.52 39.19
CA PRO A 441 -3.17 10.19 38.99
C PRO A 441 -4.63 10.18 39.55
N PRO A 442 -5.34 9.07 39.92
CA PRO A 442 -5.04 7.62 39.90
C PRO A 442 -6.15 6.75 39.23
N LYS A 443 -6.23 5.47 39.63
CA LYS A 443 -7.30 4.47 39.37
C LYS A 443 -7.62 3.77 40.72
N PRO A 444 -8.83 3.23 41.01
CA PRO A 444 -9.21 1.91 40.47
C PRO A 444 -10.73 1.56 40.40
N LYS A 445 -11.02 0.31 39.95
CA LYS A 445 -12.29 -0.49 40.05
C LYS A 445 -13.33 -0.27 38.92
N PHE A 446 -14.00 -1.28 38.33
CA PHE A 446 -13.95 -2.77 38.45
C PHE A 446 -14.58 -3.48 37.21
N ARG A 447 -14.21 -4.77 36.99
CA ARG A 447 -14.91 -5.91 36.33
C ARG A 447 -15.51 -5.81 34.90
N PHE A 448 -15.41 -6.93 34.17
CA PHE A 448 -15.96 -7.21 32.83
C PHE A 448 -16.83 -8.48 32.84
N CYS A 449 -17.78 -8.61 31.90
CA CYS A 449 -18.24 -9.89 31.34
C CYS A 449 -18.98 -9.73 29.99
N SER A 450 -18.93 -10.81 29.19
CA SER A 450 -19.69 -11.11 27.95
C SER A 450 -19.15 -10.66 26.56
N PHE A 451 -18.46 -11.62 25.93
CA PHE A 451 -18.51 -12.10 24.53
C PHE A 451 -18.41 -11.16 23.30
N LEU A 452 -17.37 -11.47 22.49
CA LEU A 452 -17.31 -11.40 21.02
C LEU A 452 -17.35 -10.02 20.34
N ASN A 453 -16.21 -9.31 20.37
CA ASN A 453 -15.86 -8.31 19.35
C ASN A 453 -14.31 -8.21 19.23
N PRO A 454 -13.68 -8.38 18.04
CA PRO A 454 -12.22 -8.43 17.92
C PRO A 454 -11.62 -7.04 17.66
N THR A 455 -11.74 -6.12 18.60
CA THR A 455 -10.83 -4.97 18.67
C THR A 455 -9.50 -5.44 19.26
N PRO A 456 -8.34 -5.26 18.62
CA PRO A 456 -7.07 -5.58 19.28
C PRO A 456 -6.90 -4.64 20.48
N PRO A 457 -6.81 -5.16 21.73
CA PRO A 457 -6.75 -4.31 22.91
C PRO A 457 -5.45 -3.51 22.93
N LYS A 458 -5.50 -2.27 23.41
CA LYS A 458 -4.26 -1.52 23.76
C LYS A 458 -3.45 -2.39 24.76
N PRO A 459 -2.15 -2.64 24.51
CA PRO A 459 -1.38 -3.62 25.26
C PRO A 459 -1.18 -3.15 26.70
N THR A 460 -1.96 -3.72 27.61
CA THR A 460 -1.88 -3.48 29.06
C THR A 460 -1.94 -4.76 29.88
N ARG A 461 -2.09 -5.92 29.24
CA ARG A 461 -1.91 -7.26 29.81
C ARG A 461 -1.36 -8.20 28.73
N PRO A 462 -0.55 -9.22 29.07
CA PRO A 462 -0.07 -10.20 28.10
C PRO A 462 -1.14 -11.28 27.90
N PRO A 463 -1.59 -11.54 26.66
CA PRO A 463 -2.53 -12.63 26.42
C PRO A 463 -1.81 -13.80 25.76
N VAL A 464 -1.83 -14.94 26.44
CA VAL A 464 -2.02 -16.21 25.74
C VAL A 464 -3.48 -16.24 25.29
N VAL A 465 -3.75 -16.70 24.07
CA VAL A 465 -5.12 -16.94 23.59
C VAL A 465 -5.29 -18.42 23.31
N THR A 466 -6.14 -19.07 24.10
CA THR A 466 -6.43 -20.50 23.99
C THR A 466 -7.55 -20.78 23.00
N PHE A 467 -7.39 -21.87 22.24
CA PHE A 467 -8.39 -22.38 21.31
C PHE A 467 -8.60 -23.88 21.50
N GLN A 468 -9.75 -24.24 22.05
CA GLN A 468 -10.12 -25.63 22.32
C GLN A 468 -10.84 -26.25 21.11
N ILE A 469 -10.20 -27.23 20.46
CA ILE A 469 -10.84 -28.02 19.40
C ILE A 469 -11.46 -29.26 20.04
N ALA A 470 -12.75 -29.15 20.38
CA ALA A 470 -13.56 -30.25 20.90
C ALA A 470 -14.00 -31.21 19.78
N LYS A 471 -14.22 -32.48 20.14
CA LYS A 471 -14.65 -33.56 19.26
C LYS A 471 -15.96 -33.20 18.54
N GLN A 472 -15.95 -33.10 17.21
CA GLN A 472 -17.18 -32.93 16.42
C GLN A 472 -18.07 -34.18 16.55
N SER A 473 -19.08 -34.12 17.41
CA SER A 473 -20.23 -35.03 17.34
C SER A 473 -21.24 -34.48 16.33
N VAL A 474 -21.52 -35.27 15.29
CA VAL A 474 -22.62 -34.97 14.36
C VAL A 474 -23.94 -35.33 15.04
N GLY A 475 -24.51 -34.40 15.81
CA GLY A 475 -25.82 -34.61 16.44
C GLY A 475 -26.26 -33.48 17.36
N GLY A 476 -27.27 -32.71 16.93
CA GLY A 476 -27.96 -31.79 17.83
C GLY A 476 -28.85 -32.57 18.80
N VAL A 477 -28.79 -32.24 20.09
CA VAL A 477 -29.65 -32.84 21.12
C VAL A 477 -31.05 -32.24 21.00
N CYS A 478 -32.00 -33.04 20.50
CA CYS A 478 -33.40 -32.90 20.90
C CYS A 478 -33.63 -33.72 22.19
N LYS A 479 -34.69 -33.41 22.93
CA LYS A 479 -34.93 -33.90 24.31
C LYS A 479 -34.88 -35.43 24.43
N LYS A 480 -34.42 -35.92 25.59
CA LYS A 480 -34.68 -37.30 26.05
C LYS A 480 -36.10 -37.38 26.60
N ASP A 481 -36.84 -38.38 26.13
CA ASP A 481 -37.76 -39.20 26.93
C ASP A 481 -37.35 -40.68 26.71
N GLU A 482 -37.79 -41.59 27.58
CA GLU A 482 -37.10 -42.88 27.83
C GLU A 482 -37.46 -44.09 26.92
N PRO A 483 -36.65 -45.18 26.92
CA PRO A 483 -36.76 -46.37 26.03
C PRO A 483 -37.75 -47.43 26.61
N PRO A 484 -37.86 -48.73 26.16
CA PRO A 484 -37.04 -49.57 25.25
C PRO A 484 -37.94 -50.48 24.32
N PRO A 485 -37.66 -51.77 24.00
CA PRO A 485 -36.42 -52.55 23.81
C PRO A 485 -36.33 -53.24 22.40
N GLY A 486 -35.15 -53.72 21.98
CA GLY A 486 -35.04 -54.58 20.79
C GLY A 486 -33.61 -54.93 20.35
N ALA A 487 -33.28 -56.22 20.36
CA ALA A 487 -31.97 -56.81 20.06
C ALA A 487 -31.45 -56.59 18.62
N GLY A 488 -30.14 -56.77 18.43
CA GLY A 488 -29.51 -56.93 17.10
C GLY A 488 -28.05 -56.51 17.07
N VAL A 489 -27.13 -57.46 17.21
CA VAL A 489 -25.71 -57.28 16.87
C VAL A 489 -25.60 -57.54 15.37
N ASP A 490 -24.98 -56.65 14.59
CA ASP A 490 -24.38 -57.04 13.30
C ASP A 490 -23.36 -56.02 12.75
N GLU A 491 -22.50 -56.57 11.91
CA GLU A 491 -21.22 -56.18 11.32
C GLU A 491 -20.90 -54.71 10.91
N ALA A 492 -19.59 -54.46 10.75
CA ALA A 492 -18.99 -53.17 10.42
C ALA A 492 -19.23 -52.73 8.97
N GLY A 493 -20.28 -51.94 8.74
CA GLY A 493 -20.47 -51.17 7.50
C GLY A 493 -19.71 -49.83 7.47
N PRO A 494 -19.37 -49.28 6.29
CA PRO A 494 -18.66 -48.01 6.19
C PRO A 494 -19.51 -46.86 6.75
N HIS A 495 -18.86 -45.98 7.54
CA HIS A 495 -19.52 -44.83 8.16
C HIS A 495 -20.29 -43.99 7.13
N LYS A 496 -21.63 -44.04 7.19
CA LYS A 496 -22.51 -43.22 6.35
C LYS A 496 -22.32 -41.74 6.67
N ILE A 497 -21.52 -41.04 5.85
CA ILE A 497 -21.52 -39.58 5.79
C ILE A 497 -22.93 -39.15 5.39
N ARG A 498 -23.71 -38.71 6.37
CA ARG A 498 -25.09 -38.23 6.17
C ARG A 498 -25.03 -36.91 5.39
N ARG A 499 -25.09 -37.01 4.06
CA ARG A 499 -25.21 -35.88 3.13
C ARG A 499 -26.44 -35.05 3.52
N LYS A 500 -26.24 -33.98 4.30
CA LYS A 500 -27.09 -32.78 4.17
C LYS A 500 -26.76 -32.22 2.79
N SER A 501 -27.75 -32.22 1.91
CA SER A 501 -27.68 -31.57 0.61
C SER A 501 -27.61 -30.05 0.79
N GLY A 502 -26.44 -29.55 1.15
CA GLY A 502 -26.05 -28.19 0.78
C GLY A 502 -26.19 -28.08 -0.74
N ARG A 503 -26.78 -26.99 -1.22
CA ARG A 503 -27.03 -26.78 -2.65
C ARG A 503 -25.72 -26.98 -3.41
N GLY A 504 -25.69 -27.92 -4.35
CA GLY A 504 -24.59 -28.02 -5.29
C GLY A 504 -24.60 -26.77 -6.16
N ASP A 505 -23.63 -25.88 -5.95
CA ASP A 505 -23.48 -24.64 -6.73
C ASP A 505 -22.80 -25.00 -8.06
N SER A 506 -23.54 -25.70 -8.92
CA SER A 506 -23.06 -26.17 -10.22
C SER A 506 -22.98 -25.01 -11.21
N GLY A 507 -21.75 -24.58 -11.53
CA GLY A 507 -21.49 -23.77 -12.73
C GLY A 507 -21.25 -22.28 -12.52
N LYS A 508 -20.69 -21.84 -11.38
CA LYS A 508 -20.17 -20.46 -11.26
C LYS A 508 -18.83 -20.29 -11.98
N PRO A 509 -18.56 -19.11 -12.57
CA PRO A 509 -17.29 -18.85 -13.26
C PRO A 509 -16.12 -18.88 -12.25
N PRO A 510 -14.90 -19.33 -12.67
CA PRO A 510 -13.77 -19.53 -11.75
C PRO A 510 -13.39 -18.32 -10.88
N VAL A 511 -13.64 -17.10 -11.39
CA VAL A 511 -13.37 -15.83 -10.68
C VAL A 511 -14.25 -15.68 -9.43
N GLU A 512 -15.50 -16.14 -9.45
CA GLU A 512 -16.43 -15.98 -8.32
C GLU A 512 -16.08 -16.93 -7.16
N GLU A 513 -15.69 -18.18 -7.46
CA GLU A 513 -15.19 -19.11 -6.45
C GLU A 513 -13.80 -18.68 -5.93
N ALA A 514 -12.95 -18.09 -6.77
CA ALA A 514 -11.66 -17.53 -6.32
C ALA A 514 -11.84 -16.41 -5.27
N LEU A 515 -12.80 -15.49 -5.47
CA LEU A 515 -13.15 -14.45 -4.49
C LEU A 515 -13.71 -15.06 -3.19
N ARG A 516 -14.51 -16.13 -3.29
CA ARG A 516 -15.03 -16.87 -2.12
C ARG A 516 -13.90 -17.54 -1.32
N VAL A 517 -12.95 -18.17 -2.02
CA VAL A 517 -11.74 -18.76 -1.44
C VAL A 517 -10.84 -17.69 -0.80
N GLN A 518 -10.70 -16.52 -1.42
CA GLN A 518 -9.97 -15.38 -0.86
C GLN A 518 -10.55 -14.90 0.47
N GLY A 519 -11.88 -14.86 0.59
CA GLY A 519 -12.56 -14.57 1.86
C GLY A 519 -12.23 -15.58 2.97
N VAL A 520 -12.08 -16.86 2.63
CA VAL A 520 -11.70 -17.91 3.58
C VAL A 520 -10.22 -17.85 3.97
N LEU A 521 -9.32 -17.54 3.02
CA LEU A 521 -7.88 -17.32 3.26
C LEU A 521 -7.58 -16.20 4.28
N ASN A 522 -8.46 -15.22 4.41
CA ASN A 522 -8.23 -14.08 5.29
C ASN A 522 -8.22 -14.47 6.78
N PHE A 523 -9.09 -15.38 7.22
CA PHE A 523 -9.21 -15.74 8.64
C PHE A 523 -7.89 -16.20 9.29
N PRO A 524 -7.19 -17.24 8.79
CA PRO A 524 -5.91 -17.67 9.36
C PRO A 524 -4.78 -16.65 9.15
N ARG A 525 -4.88 -15.78 8.14
CA ARG A 525 -3.91 -14.69 7.89
C ARG A 525 -3.99 -13.61 8.96
N TYR A 526 -5.19 -13.26 9.41
CA TYR A 526 -5.40 -12.38 10.56
C TYR A 526 -5.04 -13.09 11.87
N PHE A 527 -5.49 -14.34 12.04
CA PHE A 527 -5.28 -15.15 13.25
C PHE A 527 -3.79 -15.41 13.55
N GLY A 528 -3.02 -15.88 12.57
CA GLY A 528 -1.58 -16.10 12.70
C GLY A 528 -0.75 -14.82 12.88
N ARG A 529 -1.37 -13.64 12.77
CA ARG A 529 -0.78 -12.31 12.98
C ARG A 529 -1.30 -11.60 14.23
N LEU A 530 -2.06 -12.28 15.09
CA LEU A 530 -2.38 -11.79 16.43
C LEU A 530 -1.07 -11.45 17.17
N GLN A 531 -1.02 -10.30 17.83
CA GLN A 531 0.13 -9.84 18.62
C GLN A 531 0.37 -10.71 19.88
N GLN A 532 -0.63 -11.50 20.22
CA GLN A 532 -0.67 -12.52 21.26
C GLN A 532 0.05 -13.80 20.86
N LEU A 533 0.53 -14.56 21.85
CA LEU A 533 0.84 -15.97 21.66
C LEU A 533 -0.49 -16.75 21.59
N THR A 534 -0.65 -17.56 20.57
CA THR A 534 -1.84 -18.40 20.34
C THR A 534 -1.52 -19.86 20.66
N VAL A 535 -2.35 -20.48 21.50
CA VAL A 535 -2.18 -21.87 21.96
C VAL A 535 -3.40 -22.70 21.55
N ALA A 536 -3.20 -23.73 20.73
CA ALA A 536 -4.27 -24.69 20.42
C ALA A 536 -4.29 -25.83 21.44
N LEU A 537 -5.48 -26.18 21.94
CA LEU A 537 -5.73 -27.31 22.82
C LEU A 537 -6.59 -28.33 22.06
N ILE A 538 -5.97 -29.41 21.59
CA ILE A 538 -6.60 -30.40 20.70
C ILE A 538 -7.12 -31.57 21.54
N GLN A 539 -8.45 -31.71 21.61
CA GLN A 539 -9.13 -32.71 22.46
C GLN A 539 -9.63 -33.94 21.69
N GLY A 540 -9.41 -33.97 20.38
CA GLY A 540 -9.89 -35.00 19.48
C GLY A 540 -9.49 -34.73 18.04
N THR A 541 -10.02 -35.51 17.10
CA THR A 541 -9.60 -35.50 15.70
C THR A 541 -9.71 -34.14 15.02
N ALA A 542 -8.59 -33.64 14.48
CA ALA A 542 -8.53 -32.43 13.66
C ALA A 542 -8.52 -32.82 12.16
N MET A 543 -9.72 -32.87 11.56
CA MET A 543 -9.91 -33.19 10.14
C MET A 543 -10.07 -31.96 9.26
N GLY A 544 -9.46 -31.98 8.07
CA GLY A 544 -9.82 -31.11 6.95
C GLY A 544 -11.21 -31.45 6.41
N ALA A 545 -12.16 -30.52 6.59
CA ALA A 545 -13.53 -30.61 6.11
C ALA A 545 -14.04 -29.22 5.71
N GLY A 546 -13.71 -28.80 4.50
CA GLY A 546 -13.93 -27.43 4.01
C GLY A 546 -12.68 -26.56 4.22
N SER A 547 -12.63 -25.43 3.53
CA SER A 547 -11.40 -24.71 3.17
C SER A 547 -10.56 -24.12 4.33
N LEU A 548 -10.88 -24.36 5.60
CA LEU A 548 -9.96 -24.12 6.72
C LEU A 548 -10.29 -24.85 8.03
N ALA A 549 -11.12 -25.89 8.00
CA ALA A 549 -11.52 -26.61 9.21
C ALA A 549 -10.38 -27.50 9.74
N GLY A 550 -10.26 -27.61 11.07
CA GLY A 550 -9.31 -28.51 11.73
C GLY A 550 -7.85 -28.06 11.58
N ILE A 551 -7.03 -28.89 10.95
CA ILE A 551 -5.57 -28.80 11.02
C ILE A 551 -4.96 -27.52 10.42
N GLY A 552 -5.61 -26.90 9.42
CA GLY A 552 -5.15 -25.62 8.89
C GLY A 552 -5.12 -24.50 9.94
N LEU A 553 -6.08 -24.50 10.87
CA LEU A 553 -6.11 -23.57 12.01
C LEU A 553 -5.09 -23.96 13.09
N VAL A 554 -4.94 -25.26 13.36
CA VAL A 554 -3.89 -25.78 14.25
C VAL A 554 -2.51 -25.31 13.81
N CYS A 555 -2.22 -25.36 12.51
CA CYS A 555 -0.96 -24.87 11.97
C CYS A 555 -0.84 -23.34 11.85
N ALA A 556 -1.92 -22.60 12.05
CA ALA A 556 -1.89 -21.14 12.17
C ALA A 556 -1.51 -20.67 13.59
N CYS A 557 -1.81 -21.47 14.63
CA CYS A 557 -1.38 -21.20 16.00
C CYS A 557 0.15 -21.22 16.16
N ASP A 558 0.64 -20.51 17.18
CA ASP A 558 2.06 -20.46 17.54
C ASP A 558 2.46 -21.73 18.31
N TYR A 559 1.65 -22.13 19.31
CA TYR A 559 1.86 -23.34 20.11
C TYR A 559 0.65 -24.29 20.00
N VAL A 560 0.89 -25.60 20.04
CA VAL A 560 -0.13 -26.65 19.89
C VAL A 560 0.11 -27.78 20.88
N ILE A 561 -0.87 -28.00 21.75
CA ILE A 561 -0.91 -29.09 22.73
C ILE A 561 -2.03 -30.06 22.32
N SER A 562 -1.74 -31.36 22.24
CA SER A 562 -2.70 -32.38 21.79
C SER A 562 -2.84 -33.53 22.79
N VAL A 563 -4.05 -34.04 22.98
CA VAL A 563 -4.22 -35.35 23.63
C VAL A 563 -3.74 -36.46 22.72
N LYS A 564 -3.12 -37.48 23.32
CA LYS A 564 -2.61 -38.68 22.63
C LYS A 564 -3.64 -39.37 21.73
N SER A 565 -4.91 -39.33 22.13
CA SER A 565 -6.04 -39.94 21.40
C SER A 565 -6.55 -39.14 20.18
N ALA A 566 -5.97 -37.97 19.88
CA ALA A 566 -6.33 -37.19 18.71
C ALA A 566 -5.56 -37.65 17.45
N PHE A 567 -6.20 -37.43 16.30
CA PHE A 567 -5.63 -37.72 14.98
C PHE A 567 -5.77 -36.51 14.04
N PHE A 568 -4.84 -36.41 13.10
CA PHE A 568 -4.64 -35.27 12.20
C PHE A 568 -4.71 -35.73 10.75
N THR A 569 -5.57 -35.12 9.92
CA THR A 569 -5.72 -35.51 8.51
C THR A 569 -6.25 -34.39 7.62
N MET A 570 -5.82 -34.37 6.35
CA MET A 570 -6.44 -33.57 5.28
C MET A 570 -6.92 -34.52 4.17
N SER A 571 -8.23 -34.63 4.03
CA SER A 571 -8.87 -35.60 3.13
C SER A 571 -9.26 -35.03 1.76
N GLU A 572 -8.97 -33.76 1.52
CA GLU A 572 -9.35 -32.99 0.34
C GLU A 572 -8.94 -33.67 -0.97
N THR A 573 -7.72 -34.22 -1.06
CA THR A 573 -7.25 -34.93 -2.27
C THR A 573 -8.03 -36.21 -2.54
N LYS A 574 -8.49 -36.92 -1.48
CA LYS A 574 -9.39 -38.08 -1.60
C LYS A 574 -10.80 -37.70 -2.08
N LEU A 575 -11.14 -36.40 -2.03
CA LEU A 575 -12.39 -35.83 -2.54
C LEU A 575 -12.20 -35.12 -3.89
N GLY A 576 -11.01 -35.18 -4.50
CA GLY A 576 -10.69 -34.47 -5.75
C GLY A 576 -10.48 -32.96 -5.60
N ALA A 577 -10.31 -32.46 -4.37
CA ALA A 577 -10.06 -31.06 -4.06
C ALA A 577 -8.59 -30.81 -3.68
N VAL A 578 -8.12 -29.57 -3.86
CA VAL A 578 -6.78 -29.15 -3.44
C VAL A 578 -6.87 -28.38 -2.12
N PRO A 579 -6.15 -28.75 -1.05
CA PRO A 579 -6.21 -28.07 0.25
C PRO A 579 -5.37 -26.77 0.28
N ALA A 580 -5.36 -26.02 -0.84
CA ALA A 580 -4.44 -24.91 -1.13
C ALA A 580 -4.47 -23.79 -0.06
N THR A 581 -5.62 -23.62 0.61
CA THR A 581 -5.85 -22.57 1.61
C THR A 581 -5.16 -22.84 2.95
N ALA A 582 -4.93 -24.09 3.31
CA ALA A 582 -4.25 -24.47 4.55
C ALA A 582 -2.73 -24.67 4.36
N LEU A 583 -2.29 -24.96 3.12
CA LEU A 583 -0.89 -25.30 2.82
C LEU A 583 0.14 -24.30 3.37
N PRO A 584 0.01 -22.95 3.21
CA PRO A 584 1.02 -22.01 3.69
C PRO A 584 1.31 -22.11 5.20
N TYR A 585 0.30 -22.45 6.01
CA TYR A 585 0.43 -22.61 7.46
C TYR A 585 1.05 -23.97 7.81
N ILE A 586 0.63 -25.02 7.10
CA ILE A 586 1.13 -26.40 7.26
C ILE A 586 2.62 -26.49 6.86
N THR A 587 3.02 -25.88 5.74
CA THR A 587 4.42 -25.85 5.29
C THR A 587 5.31 -24.96 6.15
N ARG A 588 4.76 -23.89 6.76
CA ARG A 588 5.48 -23.05 7.73
C ARG A 588 5.81 -23.81 9.01
N ARG A 589 4.90 -24.67 9.46
CA ARG A 589 4.98 -25.33 10.77
C ARG A 589 5.71 -26.69 10.74
N CYS A 590 5.66 -27.41 9.61
CA CYS A 590 6.29 -28.72 9.50
C CYS A 590 7.82 -28.65 9.45
N THR A 591 8.50 -29.54 10.19
CA THR A 591 9.97 -29.63 10.24
C THR A 591 10.60 -29.99 8.90
N PHE A 592 9.95 -30.84 8.10
CA PHE A 592 10.45 -31.28 6.79
C PHE A 592 9.32 -31.42 5.77
N ILE A 593 9.47 -30.80 4.59
CA ILE A 593 8.44 -30.79 3.54
C ILE A 593 7.95 -32.19 3.12
N LYS A 594 8.80 -33.23 3.21
CA LYS A 594 8.43 -34.62 2.93
C LYS A 594 7.29 -35.15 3.83
N ASN A 595 7.22 -34.67 5.07
CA ASN A 595 6.22 -35.08 6.06
C ASN A 595 4.83 -34.47 5.75
N VAL A 596 4.82 -33.28 5.12
CA VAL A 596 3.59 -32.64 4.62
C VAL A 596 2.89 -33.51 3.58
N TYR A 597 3.63 -34.21 2.71
CA TYR A 597 3.03 -35.04 1.65
C TYR A 597 2.18 -36.21 2.16
N GLN A 598 2.55 -36.82 3.30
CA GLN A 598 1.71 -37.87 3.91
C GLN A 598 0.37 -37.30 4.39
N LEU A 599 0.41 -36.12 5.00
CA LEU A 599 -0.78 -35.41 5.47
C LEU A 599 -1.67 -34.90 4.34
N VAL A 600 -1.10 -34.30 3.28
CA VAL A 600 -1.85 -33.49 2.30
C VAL A 600 -2.00 -34.10 0.91
N LEU A 601 -1.11 -35.02 0.50
CA LEU A 601 -1.23 -35.72 -0.79
C LEU A 601 -1.92 -37.07 -0.59
N ALA A 602 -1.37 -37.91 0.30
CA ALA A 602 -1.93 -39.21 0.64
C ALA A 602 -3.17 -39.12 1.56
N GLY A 603 -3.41 -37.96 2.19
CA GLY A 603 -4.49 -37.74 3.13
C GLY A 603 -4.49 -38.72 4.29
N ALA A 604 -3.30 -39.06 4.80
CA ALA A 604 -3.13 -40.02 5.90
C ALA A 604 -3.77 -39.50 7.20
N ASN A 605 -4.04 -40.43 8.13
CA ASN A 605 -4.33 -40.09 9.52
C ASN A 605 -3.02 -40.18 10.29
N LEU A 606 -2.49 -39.05 10.78
CA LEU A 606 -1.36 -39.03 11.70
C LEU A 606 -1.90 -39.11 13.13
N SER A 607 -1.28 -39.91 14.00
CA SER A 607 -1.54 -39.82 15.45
C SER A 607 -0.90 -38.56 16.02
N SER A 608 -1.21 -38.21 17.27
CA SER A 608 -0.64 -37.02 17.90
C SER A 608 0.88 -37.11 18.10
N GLU A 609 1.41 -38.30 18.35
CA GLU A 609 2.86 -38.54 18.48
C GLU A 609 3.58 -38.39 17.13
N ILE A 610 3.00 -38.89 16.04
CA ILE A 610 3.55 -38.69 14.68
C ILE A 610 3.44 -37.20 14.29
N ALA A 611 2.36 -36.53 14.69
CA ALA A 611 2.19 -35.10 14.47
C ALA A 611 3.20 -34.26 15.28
N GLU A 612 3.61 -34.70 16.47
CA GLU A 612 4.68 -34.11 17.28
C GLU A 612 6.06 -34.32 16.61
N GLU A 613 6.39 -35.53 16.20
CA GLU A 613 7.61 -35.84 15.43
C GLU A 613 7.72 -35.01 14.14
N TYR A 614 6.59 -34.77 13.47
CA TYR A 614 6.55 -34.02 12.20
C TYR A 614 6.50 -32.49 12.39
N GLY A 615 6.44 -32.00 13.64
CA GLY A 615 6.40 -30.58 13.99
C GLY A 615 5.01 -29.93 13.92
N PHE A 616 3.94 -30.69 13.65
CA PHE A 616 2.57 -30.16 13.62
C PHE A 616 2.01 -29.89 15.02
N VAL A 617 2.45 -30.65 16.02
CA VAL A 617 2.14 -30.51 17.46
C VAL A 617 3.44 -30.20 18.21
N ASP A 618 3.42 -29.35 19.23
CA ASP A 618 4.62 -29.06 20.05
C ASP A 618 4.68 -29.92 21.33
N LYS A 619 3.52 -30.39 21.79
CA LYS A 619 3.40 -31.16 23.03
C LYS A 619 2.22 -32.13 22.99
N VAL A 620 2.48 -33.41 23.23
CA VAL A 620 1.43 -34.42 23.53
C VAL A 620 1.24 -34.60 25.04
N VAL A 621 -0.02 -34.75 25.46
CA VAL A 621 -0.45 -35.10 26.81
C VAL A 621 -1.33 -36.36 26.79
N ASP A 622 -1.40 -37.12 27.88
CA ASP A 622 -2.13 -38.39 27.90
C ASP A 622 -3.66 -38.22 27.94
N GLU A 623 -4.20 -37.34 28.79
CA GLU A 623 -5.65 -37.12 28.93
C GLU A 623 -6.09 -35.66 28.68
N ILE A 624 -7.39 -35.47 28.39
CA ILE A 624 -7.98 -34.14 28.13
C ILE A 624 -7.79 -33.17 29.31
N LYS A 625 -7.83 -33.68 30.55
CA LYS A 625 -7.65 -32.90 31.78
C LYS A 625 -6.24 -32.27 31.89
N ASP A 626 -5.25 -32.84 31.20
CA ASP A 626 -3.85 -32.42 31.30
C ASP A 626 -3.55 -31.24 30.36
N LEU A 627 -4.43 -30.95 29.40
CA LEU A 627 -4.30 -29.83 28.46
C LEU A 627 -4.32 -28.47 29.17
N GLU A 628 -5.19 -28.30 30.16
CA GLU A 628 -5.28 -27.05 30.94
C GLU A 628 -4.00 -26.84 31.77
N THR A 629 -3.46 -27.93 32.35
CA THR A 629 -2.21 -27.92 33.10
C THR A 629 -1.01 -27.50 32.24
N GLU A 630 -0.82 -28.10 31.06
CA GLU A 630 0.27 -27.70 30.16
C GLU A 630 0.03 -26.28 29.60
N CYS A 631 -1.22 -25.90 29.34
CA CYS A 631 -1.52 -24.53 28.93
C CYS A 631 -1.18 -23.50 30.01
N GLN A 632 -1.45 -23.79 31.28
CA GLN A 632 -1.01 -22.95 32.40
C GLN A 632 0.52 -22.86 32.44
N ALA A 633 1.24 -23.96 32.20
CA ALA A 633 2.70 -23.93 32.12
C ALA A 633 3.23 -23.07 30.94
N VAL A 634 2.50 -23.00 29.81
CA VAL A 634 2.79 -22.01 28.75
C VAL A 634 2.55 -20.57 29.25
N CYS A 635 1.43 -20.31 29.93
CA CYS A 635 1.10 -18.99 30.49
C CYS A 635 2.12 -18.52 31.53
N ASP A 636 2.60 -19.42 32.38
CA ASP A 636 3.61 -19.13 33.41
C ASP A 636 4.96 -18.76 32.79
N ARG A 637 5.38 -19.46 31.73
CA ARG A 637 6.57 -19.09 30.93
C ARG A 637 6.41 -17.71 30.30
N MET A 638 5.26 -17.45 29.68
CA MET A 638 4.98 -16.18 28.99
C MET A 638 4.81 -14.99 29.94
N THR A 639 4.51 -15.22 31.22
CA THR A 639 4.41 -14.16 32.24
C THR A 639 5.73 -13.39 32.41
N LEU A 640 6.88 -14.03 32.14
CA LEU A 640 8.19 -13.38 32.19
C LEU A 640 8.48 -12.50 30.95
N CYS A 641 7.76 -12.69 29.85
CA CYS A 641 8.00 -12.02 28.57
C CYS A 641 7.27 -10.68 28.47
N ALA A 642 7.95 -9.65 27.95
CA ALA A 642 7.32 -8.34 27.73
C ALA A 642 6.35 -8.40 26.54
N PRO A 643 5.09 -7.94 26.65
CA PRO A 643 4.08 -8.16 25.62
C PRO A 643 4.37 -7.43 24.31
N GLY A 644 4.92 -6.22 24.33
CA GLY A 644 5.38 -5.52 23.13
C GLY A 644 6.56 -6.22 22.45
N ALA A 645 7.49 -6.77 23.23
CA ALA A 645 8.59 -7.59 22.70
C ALA A 645 8.08 -8.88 22.03
N VAL A 646 7.13 -9.60 22.65
CA VAL A 646 6.50 -10.82 22.06
C VAL A 646 5.84 -10.50 20.72
N ALA A 647 5.04 -9.43 20.67
CA ALA A 647 4.36 -8.98 19.45
C ALA A 647 5.35 -8.64 18.33
N ALA A 648 6.41 -7.89 18.63
CA ALA A 648 7.44 -7.52 17.66
C ALA A 648 8.28 -8.72 17.20
N THR A 649 8.64 -9.64 18.11
CA THR A 649 9.35 -10.88 17.75
C THR A 649 8.51 -11.75 16.81
N LYS A 650 7.19 -11.87 17.07
CA LYS A 650 6.29 -12.62 16.19
C LYS A 650 6.18 -11.99 14.79
N ASP A 651 6.10 -10.67 14.68
CA ASP A 651 6.09 -9.98 13.38
C ASP A 651 7.44 -10.14 12.63
N VAL A 652 8.59 -10.10 13.34
CA VAL A 652 9.89 -10.41 12.75
C VAL A 652 9.95 -11.85 12.23
N VAL A 653 9.53 -12.84 13.01
CA VAL A 653 9.50 -14.25 12.58
C VAL A 653 8.62 -14.41 11.34
N MET A 654 7.41 -13.83 11.34
CA MET A 654 6.47 -13.92 10.23
C MET A 654 6.96 -13.27 8.93
N ASN A 655 7.83 -12.27 9.02
CA ASN A 655 8.37 -11.55 7.86
C ASN A 655 9.81 -11.97 7.49
N THR A 656 10.39 -12.99 8.15
CA THR A 656 11.75 -13.50 7.87
C THR A 656 11.84 -15.00 7.57
N VAL A 657 10.90 -15.82 8.05
CA VAL A 657 10.89 -17.27 7.77
C VAL A 657 10.86 -17.57 6.26
N GLY A 658 11.77 -18.44 5.82
CA GLY A 658 11.88 -18.88 4.42
C GLY A 658 12.59 -17.91 3.47
N VAL A 659 13.04 -16.75 3.96
CA VAL A 659 13.73 -15.74 3.14
C VAL A 659 15.21 -15.65 3.54
N PRO A 660 16.18 -15.69 2.60
CA PRO A 660 17.59 -15.53 2.94
C PRO A 660 17.92 -14.17 3.59
N PRO A 661 18.89 -14.11 4.52
CA PRO A 661 19.42 -12.86 5.05
C PRO A 661 19.87 -11.91 3.94
N SER A 662 19.31 -10.70 3.92
CA SER A 662 19.63 -9.64 2.95
C SER A 662 19.78 -8.30 3.65
N SER A 663 20.47 -7.33 3.02
CA SER A 663 20.62 -5.98 3.57
C SER A 663 19.28 -5.30 3.85
N PHE A 664 18.25 -5.57 3.02
CA PHE A 664 16.88 -5.10 3.25
C PHE A 664 16.28 -5.71 4.52
N MET A 665 16.35 -7.03 4.68
CA MET A 665 15.87 -7.72 5.88
C MET A 665 16.61 -7.24 7.13
N MET A 666 17.93 -7.07 7.07
CA MET A 666 18.74 -6.60 8.18
C MET A 666 18.40 -5.17 8.58
N ASN A 667 18.10 -4.28 7.62
CA ASN A 667 17.63 -2.93 7.91
C ASN A 667 16.23 -2.92 8.55
N TYR A 668 15.30 -3.77 8.08
CA TYR A 668 13.98 -3.96 8.68
C TYR A 668 14.08 -4.45 10.14
N VAL A 669 14.89 -5.50 10.39
CA VAL A 669 15.13 -6.03 11.74
C VAL A 669 15.82 -4.98 12.62
N ALA A 670 16.82 -4.25 12.10
CA ALA A 670 17.50 -3.19 12.83
C ALA A 670 16.56 -2.06 13.25
N GLY A 671 15.59 -1.68 12.41
CA GLY A 671 14.54 -0.71 12.74
C GLY A 671 13.68 -1.18 13.92
N ILE A 672 13.19 -2.43 13.88
CA ILE A 672 12.38 -3.00 14.97
C ILE A 672 13.20 -3.12 16.27
N VAL A 673 14.46 -3.54 16.18
CA VAL A 673 15.36 -3.62 17.34
C VAL A 673 15.62 -2.23 17.94
N ALA A 674 15.80 -1.20 17.11
CA ALA A 674 15.97 0.18 17.57
C ALA A 674 14.71 0.71 18.28
N ASP A 675 13.53 0.53 17.69
CA ASP A 675 12.25 0.94 18.27
C ASP A 675 11.97 0.22 19.61
N ILE A 676 12.16 -1.10 19.68
CA ILE A 676 11.99 -1.88 20.91
C ILE A 676 13.01 -1.45 21.98
N ARG A 677 14.28 -1.24 21.62
CA ARG A 677 15.34 -0.81 22.55
C ARG A 677 15.14 0.62 23.07
N ALA A 678 14.56 1.49 22.26
CA ALA A 678 14.13 2.82 22.69
C ALA A 678 12.88 2.78 23.60
N GLY A 679 12.07 1.74 23.48
CA GLY A 679 10.81 1.54 24.20
C GLY A 679 10.94 1.36 25.72
N PRO A 680 9.85 1.59 26.47
CA PRO A 680 9.84 1.51 27.93
C PRO A 680 10.02 0.07 28.45
N GLU A 681 9.49 -0.93 27.74
CA GLU A 681 9.62 -2.34 28.12
C GLU A 681 11.09 -2.78 28.14
N CYS A 682 11.84 -2.55 27.05
CA CYS A 682 13.25 -2.95 26.99
C CYS A 682 14.10 -2.24 28.06
N LYS A 683 13.87 -0.93 28.27
CA LYS A 683 14.53 -0.15 29.34
C LYS A 683 14.24 -0.71 30.73
N ALA A 684 12.98 -0.98 31.06
CA ALA A 684 12.60 -1.55 32.34
C ALA A 684 13.11 -2.98 32.53
N GLY A 685 13.17 -3.79 31.46
CA GLY A 685 13.75 -5.13 31.46
C GLY A 685 15.26 -5.12 31.73
N MET A 686 16.01 -4.26 31.04
CA MET A 686 17.43 -4.07 31.30
C MET A 686 17.69 -3.60 32.74
N GLN A 687 16.89 -2.67 33.26
CA GLN A 687 16.97 -2.23 34.67
C GLN A 687 16.65 -3.36 35.65
N ALA A 688 15.65 -4.19 35.39
CA ALA A 688 15.30 -5.34 36.23
C ALA A 688 16.46 -6.34 36.30
N VAL A 689 17.10 -6.64 35.15
CA VAL A 689 18.29 -7.50 35.09
C VAL A 689 19.46 -6.91 35.90
N VAL A 690 19.79 -5.63 35.72
CA VAL A 690 20.86 -4.94 36.46
C VAL A 690 20.60 -4.96 37.97
N ASN A 691 19.36 -4.71 38.39
CA ASN A 691 18.96 -4.67 39.79
C ASN A 691 18.67 -6.06 40.39
N LYS A 692 18.78 -7.14 39.61
CA LYS A 692 18.40 -8.52 39.98
C LYS A 692 16.96 -8.64 40.52
N THR A 693 16.04 -7.85 39.98
CA THR A 693 14.61 -7.86 40.30
C THR A 693 13.79 -8.45 39.16
N ARG A 694 12.52 -8.80 39.42
CA ARG A 694 11.58 -9.17 38.36
C ARG A 694 11.09 -7.90 37.62
N PRO A 695 10.87 -7.96 36.30
CA PRO A 695 10.29 -6.84 35.57
C PRO A 695 8.79 -6.72 35.88
N LYS A 696 8.28 -5.48 35.95
CA LYS A 696 6.92 -5.17 36.44
C LYS A 696 5.76 -5.86 35.69
N TRP A 697 5.96 -6.30 34.44
CA TRP A 697 4.94 -7.07 33.72
C TRP A 697 4.77 -8.50 34.26
N ALA A 698 5.82 -9.08 34.85
CA ALA A 698 5.79 -10.41 35.46
C ALA A 698 5.05 -10.47 36.81
N ASP A 699 4.64 -9.32 37.35
CA ASP A 699 3.79 -9.22 38.54
C ASP A 699 2.30 -9.47 38.22
N THR A 700 1.94 -9.58 36.94
CA THR A 700 0.58 -9.91 36.47
C THR A 700 0.57 -11.32 35.86
N PRO A 701 0.04 -12.34 36.55
CA PRO A 701 -0.08 -13.69 36.01
C PRO A 701 -0.93 -13.71 34.74
N ILE A 702 -0.53 -14.53 33.78
CA ILE A 702 -1.35 -14.85 32.60
C ILE A 702 -2.24 -16.04 32.95
N ALA A 703 -3.54 -15.90 32.67
CA ALA A 703 -4.49 -17.00 32.69
C ALA A 703 -4.69 -17.56 31.27
N PRO A 704 -5.01 -18.86 31.12
CA PRO A 704 -5.38 -19.48 29.84
C PRO A 704 -6.59 -18.83 29.15
#